data_AF-A0A6P2D391-F1
#
_entry.id   AF-A0A6P2D391-F1
#
_cell.length_a   1.000
_cell.length_b   1.000
_cell.length_c   1.000
_cell.angle_alpha   90.00
_cell.angle_beta   90.00
_cell.angle_gamma   90.00
#
_symmetry.space_group_name_H-M   'P 1'
#
loop_
_entity.id
_entity.type
_entity.pdbx_description
1 polymer ?
#
loop_
_entity_poly.entity_id
_entity_poly.type
_entity_poly.pdbx_seq_one_letter_code
_entity_poly.pdbx_strand_id
1 'polypeptide(L)'
;MFIAASCRAERPSTAAHGAVVRFFFAQTMPTLPYFGLYVVTCPGREAVLERTLASIRASDWPGAPVVLRQPVDWPVGWESTSRMYRTVLQRAWEDGCWWAVVLEDDVQVNRHLWANLTRWHPITTGQLHWGSLFIPDTIHDPWARTCPELGYRLARPALTTGPNAQWQKARLWGSQAYVFSRGGLSVMLDRWDRHGGGQDARAVAIAGGAGWPLWYASPCLVEHVPVISAFGTPPAYAPDFVPDFRFAPEPSGTYRHPEGIPGWLSFAEGQTLWELARDKRVLELGRFRGRSTVALAQSAREVVSVDVLDPAHAAGWLERFGCPPNVTLLQSRFAELDPRLNPFDLIFVDGERDAANVHADVELALARLAPGGCLACHGYPDPDWPDVRRVVDEVASARGLWRARQSDYLAVFRVSDAARPQEIPELTPLIAAPVSSPPTETIPTPRTVWVYWEGSMPGYIELCCETIRTHNRHIRVEVLDRAGFDALFLRDRDLPIDALILPHKADFIRAYLLVHYGGLYLDADCVVLNSLDFAFDLADTTGFVGYRDPLGYMSASFMVSAPGGAVIRDHYERVCAVLRSRHERGWLDLSSVPLDQAVTAHPERAHVLPTERIMPISWQASERLSERHPDAVHELSFRSDAAMYMLSNNTIKSRRATRVLAHMPAADLLADSYFLSFLFRRALGRPQLVPEIKYAYSTDRETEEFDEGALDFLAGRFGARTLIDVGCDSPETVYRAKHKGIRAVGVSGDPRVARDCQVIIEHDYTRKPLFAGEFDLGWSISFIKHIEERFAPNVMATFQDCRIVFVAGTGSAAERWIELLHQTGFALDTDATEGVRRHSTVEGGTTRTTGLVFRRGESTG
;
A
#
# COMPACT_ATOMS: atom_id res chain seq x y z
N MET A 1 -37.51 -3.18 14.89
CA MET A 1 -38.85 -3.35 14.27
C MET A 1 -38.62 -3.38 12.77
N PHE A 2 -38.72 -4.57 12.17
CA PHE A 2 -38.57 -4.81 10.74
C PHE A 2 -39.82 -4.32 10.01
N ILE A 3 -39.68 -3.56 8.93
CA ILE A 3 -40.77 -3.41 7.95
C ILE A 3 -40.61 -4.55 6.94
N ALA A 4 -41.33 -5.64 7.19
CA ALA A 4 -41.77 -6.54 6.13
C ALA A 4 -42.97 -5.88 5.45
N ALA A 5 -42.80 -5.39 4.23
CA ALA A 5 -43.93 -5.01 3.38
C ALA A 5 -44.25 -6.18 2.45
N SER A 6 -45.39 -6.81 2.68
CA SER A 6 -45.94 -7.82 1.78
C SER A 6 -46.34 -7.15 0.45
N CYS A 7 -45.74 -7.56 -0.66
CA CYS A 7 -46.24 -7.22 -2.00
C CYS A 7 -47.43 -8.13 -2.34
N ARG A 8 -48.65 -7.57 -2.39
CA ARG A 8 -49.76 -8.17 -3.15
C ARG A 8 -49.66 -7.69 -4.59
N ALA A 9 -49.58 -8.63 -5.52
CA ALA A 9 -49.67 -8.36 -6.94
C ALA A 9 -51.15 -8.19 -7.34
N GLU A 10 -51.56 -6.97 -7.65
CA GLU A 10 -52.74 -6.72 -8.47
C GLU A 10 -52.28 -6.49 -9.91
N ARG A 11 -52.80 -7.29 -10.85
CA ARG A 11 -52.61 -7.07 -12.30
C ARG A 11 -53.42 -5.86 -12.74
N PRO A 12 -52.87 -5.01 -13.61
CA PRO A 12 -53.62 -4.69 -14.82
C PRO A 12 -52.79 -4.68 -16.12
N SER A 13 -53.54 -4.99 -17.18
CA SER A 13 -53.32 -4.94 -18.63
C SER A 13 -52.07 -4.29 -19.24
N THR A 14 -51.43 -5.07 -20.10
CA THR A 14 -50.85 -4.75 -21.42
C THR A 14 -50.84 -3.26 -21.86
N ALA A 15 -49.65 -2.64 -21.89
CA ALA A 15 -49.10 -1.88 -23.03
C ALA A 15 -47.69 -1.36 -22.70
N ALA A 16 -46.84 -1.28 -23.72
CA ALA A 16 -45.40 -1.02 -23.67
C ALA A 16 -44.99 0.40 -23.25
N HIS A 17 -43.86 0.50 -22.52
CA HIS A 17 -42.75 1.49 -22.55
C HIS A 17 -42.15 1.67 -21.14
N GLY A 18 -40.81 1.72 -21.05
CA GLY A 18 -39.99 1.59 -19.83
C GLY A 18 -40.43 2.44 -18.63
N ALA A 19 -40.55 1.77 -17.48
CA ALA A 19 -40.99 2.38 -16.22
C ALA A 19 -39.86 3.17 -15.54
N VAL A 20 -40.00 4.50 -15.49
CA VAL A 20 -39.24 5.38 -14.61
C VAL A 20 -39.89 5.35 -13.23
N VAL A 21 -39.20 4.80 -12.21
CA VAL A 21 -39.67 4.85 -10.82
C VAL A 21 -39.12 6.12 -10.17
N ARG A 22 -40.00 7.07 -9.81
CA ARG A 22 -39.65 8.27 -9.01
C ARG A 22 -40.13 8.07 -7.58
N PHE A 23 -39.23 8.17 -6.60
CA PHE A 23 -39.57 8.17 -5.17
C PHE A 23 -39.64 9.61 -4.64
N PHE A 24 -40.71 9.93 -3.92
CA PHE A 24 -40.85 11.16 -3.13
C PHE A 24 -40.61 10.84 -1.66
N PHE A 25 -39.70 11.56 -1.01
CA PHE A 25 -39.49 11.50 0.44
C PHE A 25 -40.15 12.70 1.12
N ALA A 26 -41.11 12.44 2.01
CA ALA A 26 -41.75 13.43 2.86
C ALA A 26 -41.17 13.39 4.29
N GLN A 27 -40.58 14.53 4.66
CA GLN A 27 -40.36 15.17 5.98
C GLN A 27 -40.41 14.40 7.34
N THR A 28 -39.27 14.56 8.06
CA THR A 28 -39.05 14.92 9.49
C THR A 28 -39.38 13.94 10.65
N MET A 29 -38.37 13.64 11.47
CA MET A 29 -38.30 14.00 12.91
C MET A 29 -36.86 13.90 13.51
N PRO A 30 -36.45 14.74 14.49
CA PRO A 30 -35.08 14.93 14.95
C PRO A 30 -34.82 14.53 16.44
N THR A 31 -33.75 13.79 16.70
CA THR A 31 -32.94 13.82 17.93
C THR A 31 -31.54 13.33 17.55
N LEU A 32 -30.46 14.00 17.99
CA LEU A 32 -29.08 13.54 17.72
C LEU A 32 -28.94 12.05 18.06
N PRO A 33 -28.25 11.23 17.23
CA PRO A 33 -28.11 9.80 17.48
C PRO A 33 -27.47 9.58 18.87
N TYR A 34 -28.10 8.73 19.70
CA TYR A 34 -27.61 8.46 21.05
C TYR A 34 -26.27 7.69 21.00
N PHE A 35 -25.24 8.28 21.59
CA PHE A 35 -23.93 7.67 21.80
C PHE A 35 -23.83 7.13 23.22
N GLY A 36 -23.55 5.83 23.38
CA GLY A 36 -23.22 5.23 24.67
C GLY A 36 -21.72 4.96 24.78
N LEU A 37 -21.14 5.24 25.95
CA LEU A 37 -19.76 4.89 26.28
C LEU A 37 -19.75 3.86 27.40
N TYR A 38 -19.09 2.73 27.13
CA TYR A 38 -19.04 1.57 28.01
C TYR A 38 -17.58 1.24 28.34
N VAL A 39 -17.29 0.94 29.60
CA VAL A 39 -15.95 0.50 30.04
C VAL A 39 -16.07 -0.88 30.66
N VAL A 40 -15.25 -1.83 30.21
CA VAL A 40 -15.23 -3.20 30.71
C VAL A 40 -14.04 -3.38 31.66
N THR A 41 -14.27 -4.00 32.81
CA THR A 41 -13.23 -4.22 33.82
C THR A 41 -13.44 -5.54 34.56
N CYS A 42 -12.42 -6.02 35.29
CA CYS A 42 -12.49 -7.20 36.14
C CYS A 42 -12.04 -6.90 37.58
N PRO A 43 -12.38 -7.77 38.56
CA PRO A 43 -12.00 -7.58 39.96
C PRO A 43 -10.48 -7.42 40.15
N GLY A 44 -10.06 -6.51 41.03
CA GLY A 44 -8.64 -6.27 41.34
C GLY A 44 -7.94 -5.27 40.42
N ARG A 45 -8.67 -4.67 39.46
CA ARG A 45 -8.17 -3.62 38.55
C ARG A 45 -8.68 -2.23 38.88
N GLU A 46 -9.16 -1.99 40.10
CA GLU A 46 -9.81 -0.74 40.51
C GLU A 46 -8.92 0.49 40.28
N ALA A 47 -7.62 0.38 40.56
CA ALA A 47 -6.66 1.47 40.32
C ALA A 47 -6.40 1.71 38.82
N VAL A 48 -6.47 0.67 37.99
CA VAL A 48 -6.30 0.78 36.52
C VAL A 48 -7.53 1.45 35.93
N LEU A 49 -8.71 0.94 36.28
CA LEU A 49 -10.01 1.51 35.92
C LEU A 49 -10.10 3.00 36.27
N GLU A 50 -9.72 3.39 37.49
CA GLU A 50 -9.80 4.81 37.88
C GLU A 50 -8.91 5.73 37.03
N ARG A 51 -7.80 5.25 36.47
CA ARG A 51 -7.00 6.04 35.52
C ARG A 51 -7.73 6.23 34.19
N THR A 52 -8.37 5.19 33.67
CA THR A 52 -9.20 5.32 32.46
C THR A 52 -10.40 6.24 32.70
N LEU A 53 -11.10 6.08 33.83
CA LEU A 53 -12.21 6.96 34.20
C LEU A 53 -11.74 8.42 34.38
N ALA A 54 -10.56 8.64 34.97
CA ALA A 54 -9.97 9.97 35.07
C ALA A 54 -9.64 10.56 33.69
N SER A 55 -9.12 9.75 32.76
CA SER A 55 -8.88 10.19 31.38
C SER A 55 -10.18 10.56 30.66
N ILE A 56 -11.27 9.80 30.86
CA ILE A 56 -12.59 10.11 30.30
C ILE A 56 -13.15 11.41 30.91
N ARG A 57 -13.03 11.59 32.24
CA ARG A 57 -13.43 12.84 32.91
C ARG A 57 -12.64 14.06 32.44
N ALA A 58 -11.41 13.86 31.98
CA ALA A 58 -10.55 14.92 31.46
C ALA A 58 -10.76 15.21 29.96
N SER A 59 -11.58 14.43 29.25
CA SER A 59 -11.96 14.70 27.87
C SER A 59 -13.25 15.52 27.78
N ASP A 60 -13.64 15.89 26.57
CA ASP A 60 -14.90 16.57 26.27
C ASP A 60 -16.12 15.63 26.21
N TRP A 61 -16.00 14.39 26.71
CA TRP A 61 -17.12 13.46 26.73
C TRP A 61 -18.27 13.97 27.63
N PRO A 62 -19.53 14.01 27.15
CA PRO A 62 -20.61 14.77 27.79
C PRO A 62 -21.21 14.14 29.06
N GLY A 63 -20.68 13.03 29.57
CA GLY A 63 -21.26 12.33 30.72
C GLY A 63 -20.35 11.28 31.36
N ALA A 64 -20.89 10.48 32.27
CA ALA A 64 -20.16 9.33 32.82
C ALA A 64 -20.29 8.10 31.91
N PRO A 65 -19.25 7.26 31.77
CA PRO A 65 -19.36 5.98 31.09
C PRO A 65 -20.16 4.98 31.92
N VAL A 66 -20.79 4.02 31.26
CA VAL A 66 -21.37 2.83 31.90
C VAL A 66 -20.26 1.82 32.15
N VAL A 67 -20.00 1.49 33.41
CA VAL A 67 -18.95 0.52 33.77
C VAL A 67 -19.57 -0.85 33.99
N LEU A 68 -19.11 -1.85 33.23
CA LEU A 68 -19.50 -3.25 33.40
C LEU A 68 -18.36 -4.05 34.01
N ARG A 69 -18.61 -4.63 35.19
CA ARG A 69 -17.63 -5.42 35.94
C ARG A 69 -17.86 -6.90 35.71
N GLN A 70 -16.79 -7.64 35.43
CA GLN A 70 -16.83 -9.10 35.40
C GLN A 70 -17.28 -9.64 36.77
N PRO A 71 -18.22 -10.61 36.82
CA PRO A 71 -18.56 -11.31 38.05
C PRO A 71 -17.34 -11.99 38.70
N VAL A 72 -17.28 -11.95 40.03
CA VAL A 72 -16.13 -12.43 40.82
C VAL A 72 -15.91 -13.94 40.68
N ASP A 73 -16.97 -14.68 40.40
CA ASP A 73 -16.99 -16.14 40.23
C ASP A 73 -16.51 -16.60 38.84
N TRP A 74 -16.32 -15.68 37.89
CA TRP A 74 -15.85 -16.05 36.55
C TRP A 74 -14.32 -16.18 36.53
N PRO A 75 -13.77 -17.23 35.89
CA PRO A 75 -12.32 -17.39 35.77
C PRO A 75 -11.71 -16.25 34.96
N VAL A 76 -10.45 -15.91 35.22
CA VAL A 76 -9.70 -14.98 34.36
C VAL A 76 -9.27 -15.74 33.11
N GLY A 77 -9.77 -15.35 31.95
CA GLY A 77 -9.39 -15.95 30.67
C GLY A 77 -10.12 -15.31 29.47
N TRP A 78 -9.69 -15.67 28.25
CA TRP A 78 -10.29 -15.14 27.01
C TRP A 78 -11.79 -15.43 26.88
N GLU A 79 -12.27 -16.55 27.44
CA GLU A 79 -13.70 -16.88 27.45
C GLU A 79 -14.52 -15.89 28.27
N SER A 80 -14.05 -15.53 29.46
CA SER A 80 -14.71 -14.54 30.32
C SER A 80 -14.68 -13.15 29.71
N THR A 81 -13.56 -12.72 29.11
CA THR A 81 -13.47 -11.43 28.41
C THR A 81 -14.42 -11.37 27.23
N SER A 82 -14.46 -12.42 26.40
CA SER A 82 -15.39 -12.51 25.29
C SER A 82 -16.86 -12.45 25.73
N ARG A 83 -17.19 -13.15 26.83
CA ARG A 83 -18.53 -13.12 27.43
C ARG A 83 -18.88 -11.75 28.00
N MET A 84 -17.90 -11.04 28.56
CA MET A 84 -18.07 -9.65 29.00
C MET A 84 -18.34 -8.71 27.83
N TYR A 85 -17.62 -8.84 26.72
CA TYR A 85 -17.90 -8.07 25.50
C TYR A 85 -19.32 -8.32 24.99
N ARG A 86 -19.76 -9.59 24.93
CA ARG A 86 -21.15 -9.91 24.57
C ARG A 86 -22.16 -9.24 25.50
N THR A 87 -21.88 -9.19 26.80
CA THR A 87 -22.74 -8.53 27.80
C THR A 87 -22.82 -7.02 27.57
N VAL A 88 -21.69 -6.38 27.26
CA VAL A 88 -21.64 -4.95 26.91
C VAL A 88 -22.42 -4.65 25.64
N LEU A 89 -22.26 -5.48 24.60
CA LEU A 89 -23.00 -5.34 23.34
C LEU A 89 -24.52 -5.46 23.57
N GLN A 90 -24.95 -6.39 24.42
CA GLN A 90 -26.34 -6.58 24.80
C GLN A 90 -26.87 -5.36 25.56
N ARG A 91 -26.08 -4.86 26.53
CA ARG A 91 -26.44 -3.66 27.29
C ARG A 91 -26.58 -2.44 26.37
N ALA A 92 -25.64 -2.23 25.46
CA ALA A 92 -25.68 -1.13 24.51
C ALA A 92 -26.88 -1.19 23.56
N TRP A 93 -27.31 -2.41 23.20
CA TRP A 93 -28.53 -2.62 22.42
C TRP A 93 -29.79 -2.22 23.19
N GLU A 94 -29.89 -2.64 24.45
CA GLU A 94 -31.00 -2.34 25.38
C GLU A 94 -31.10 -0.85 25.71
N ASP A 95 -29.96 -0.18 25.89
CA ASP A 95 -29.87 1.27 26.12
C ASP A 95 -30.28 2.08 24.88
N GLY A 96 -30.56 1.44 23.75
CA GLY A 96 -31.03 2.11 22.55
C GLY A 96 -29.93 2.88 21.81
N CYS A 97 -28.65 2.56 22.05
CA CYS A 97 -27.53 3.23 21.40
C CYS A 97 -27.64 3.15 19.88
N TRP A 98 -27.41 4.29 19.24
CA TRP A 98 -27.16 4.36 17.81
C TRP A 98 -25.68 4.10 17.51
N TRP A 99 -24.81 4.63 18.37
CA TRP A 99 -23.37 4.38 18.38
C TRP A 99 -22.96 3.91 19.76
N ALA A 100 -22.27 2.78 19.85
CA ALA A 100 -21.72 2.26 21.10
C ALA A 100 -20.20 2.28 21.04
N VAL A 101 -19.59 3.05 21.94
CA VAL A 101 -18.14 3.08 22.16
C VAL A 101 -17.83 2.17 23.34
N VAL A 102 -17.01 1.15 23.11
CA VAL A 102 -16.64 0.15 24.12
C VAL A 102 -15.14 0.24 24.35
N LEU A 103 -14.75 0.52 25.60
CA LEU A 103 -13.36 0.66 26.04
C LEU A 103 -12.98 -0.43 27.03
N GLU A 104 -11.69 -0.78 27.04
CA GLU A 104 -11.07 -1.53 28.14
C GLU A 104 -10.69 -0.60 29.30
N ASP A 105 -10.28 -1.16 30.44
CA ASP A 105 -10.04 -0.41 31.69
C ASP A 105 -8.60 0.11 31.85
N ASP A 106 -7.74 -0.09 30.84
CA ASP A 106 -6.35 0.33 30.76
C ASP A 106 -6.08 1.24 29.56
N VAL A 107 -7.01 2.15 29.26
CA VAL A 107 -6.85 3.10 28.15
C VAL A 107 -6.82 4.56 28.58
N GLN A 108 -6.13 5.37 27.77
CA GLN A 108 -6.18 6.83 27.78
C GLN A 108 -6.92 7.32 26.54
N VAL A 109 -7.92 8.17 26.72
CA VAL A 109 -8.70 8.75 25.61
C VAL A 109 -8.18 10.14 25.23
N ASN A 110 -8.33 10.48 23.95
CA ASN A 110 -8.09 11.83 23.43
C ASN A 110 -8.98 12.87 24.16
N ARG A 111 -8.44 14.07 24.42
CA ARG A 111 -9.13 15.16 25.15
C ARG A 111 -10.35 15.71 24.41
N HIS A 112 -10.43 15.48 23.10
CA HIS A 112 -11.52 15.89 22.23
C HIS A 112 -12.30 14.68 21.68
N LEU A 113 -12.37 13.58 22.45
CA LEU A 113 -13.01 12.32 22.06
C LEU A 113 -14.42 12.53 21.47
N TRP A 114 -15.29 13.30 22.14
CA TRP A 114 -16.64 13.59 21.66
C TRP A 114 -16.61 14.42 20.37
N ALA A 115 -15.86 15.52 20.37
CA ALA A 115 -15.75 16.40 19.21
C ALA A 115 -15.11 15.72 17.99
N ASN A 116 -14.31 14.67 18.19
CA ASN A 116 -13.70 13.87 17.13
C ASN A 116 -14.62 12.76 16.64
N LEU A 117 -15.26 11.99 17.53
CA LEU A 117 -16.22 10.96 17.14
C LEU A 117 -17.41 11.54 16.34
N THR A 118 -17.91 12.69 16.77
CA THR A 118 -19.00 13.39 16.06
C THR A 118 -18.58 14.04 14.75
N ARG A 119 -17.29 14.00 14.40
CA ARG A 119 -16.72 14.43 13.11
C ARG A 119 -16.07 13.31 12.33
N TRP A 120 -15.97 12.12 12.89
CA TRP A 120 -15.25 11.04 12.24
C TRP A 120 -16.03 10.58 11.01
N HIS A 121 -15.42 10.73 9.83
CA HIS A 121 -16.05 10.52 8.53
C HIS A 121 -16.96 9.28 8.43
N PRO A 122 -16.53 8.06 8.82
CA PRO A 122 -17.40 6.88 8.71
C PRO A 122 -18.63 6.93 9.62
N ILE A 123 -18.60 7.70 10.72
CA ILE A 123 -19.76 7.95 11.58
C ILE A 123 -20.68 8.99 10.94
N THR A 124 -20.15 10.14 10.52
CA THR A 124 -20.95 11.27 10.02
C THR A 124 -21.65 10.97 8.70
N THR A 125 -21.10 10.04 7.91
CA THR A 125 -21.68 9.54 6.67
C THR A 125 -22.50 8.25 6.84
N GLY A 126 -22.58 7.72 8.07
CA GLY A 126 -23.33 6.50 8.38
C GLY A 126 -22.78 5.23 7.72
N GLN A 127 -21.49 5.19 7.39
CA GLN A 127 -20.80 4.07 6.74
C GLN A 127 -20.24 3.04 7.74
N LEU A 128 -20.10 3.43 9.01
CA LEU A 128 -19.55 2.58 10.06
C LEU A 128 -20.56 1.52 10.54
N HIS A 129 -20.17 0.25 10.51
CA HIS A 129 -20.84 -0.82 11.25
C HIS A 129 -20.02 -1.29 12.45
N TRP A 130 -18.72 -1.41 12.23
CA TRP A 130 -17.69 -1.71 13.22
C TRP A 130 -16.42 -0.92 12.88
N GLY A 131 -15.72 -0.46 13.90
CA GLY A 131 -14.37 0.08 13.76
C GLY A 131 -13.67 0.21 15.11
N SER A 132 -12.41 0.62 15.08
CA SER A 132 -11.58 0.83 16.27
C SER A 132 -10.97 2.23 16.30
N LEU A 133 -10.85 2.80 17.49
CA LEU A 133 -10.15 4.05 17.76
C LEU A 133 -8.69 3.83 18.16
N PHE A 134 -8.30 2.57 18.33
CA PHE A 134 -6.96 2.11 18.71
C PHE A 134 -6.45 1.09 17.68
N ILE A 135 -5.17 1.18 17.34
CA ILE A 135 -4.44 0.15 16.60
C ILE A 135 -3.09 -0.06 17.30
N PRO A 136 -2.67 -1.30 17.57
CA PRO A 136 -1.35 -1.53 18.13
C PRO A 136 -0.27 -1.43 17.06
N ASP A 137 0.91 -0.95 17.48
CA ASP A 137 2.17 -0.90 16.73
C ASP A 137 2.73 -2.28 16.31
N THR A 138 2.08 -3.37 16.71
CA THR A 138 2.55 -4.75 16.51
C THR A 138 2.06 -5.40 15.21
N ILE A 139 1.14 -4.76 14.47
CA ILE A 139 0.55 -5.34 13.25
C ILE A 139 1.40 -4.99 12.02
N HIS A 140 1.83 -6.01 11.27
CA HIS A 140 2.62 -5.82 10.06
C HIS A 140 1.72 -5.61 8.85
N ASP A 141 1.92 -4.50 8.12
CA ASP A 141 1.18 -4.14 6.90
C ASP A 141 -0.36 -4.24 7.02
N PRO A 142 -0.97 -3.56 8.01
CA PRO A 142 -2.39 -3.73 8.32
C PRO A 142 -3.33 -3.18 7.25
N TRP A 143 -2.89 -2.21 6.43
CA TRP A 143 -3.80 -1.33 5.68
C TRP A 143 -4.02 -1.79 4.23
N ALA A 144 -5.29 -1.85 3.83
CA ALA A 144 -5.69 -1.88 2.42
C ALA A 144 -5.75 -0.46 1.85
N ARG A 145 -6.14 0.51 2.67
CA ARG A 145 -6.27 1.91 2.29
C ARG A 145 -6.09 2.81 3.50
N THR A 146 -5.58 4.00 3.27
CA THR A 146 -5.47 5.07 4.27
C THR A 146 -6.00 6.37 3.66
N CYS A 147 -6.78 7.13 4.43
CA CYS A 147 -7.25 8.45 4.03
C CYS A 147 -7.14 9.39 5.25
N PRO A 148 -5.94 9.91 5.53
CA PRO A 148 -5.71 10.85 6.62
C PRO A 148 -6.58 12.11 6.51
N GLU A 149 -6.93 12.53 5.29
CA GLU A 149 -7.76 13.70 4.99
C GLU A 149 -9.15 13.59 5.63
N LEU A 150 -9.69 12.38 5.68
CA LEU A 150 -11.00 12.06 6.28
C LEU A 150 -10.87 11.29 7.60
N GLY A 151 -9.64 11.16 8.10
CA GLY A 151 -9.37 10.66 9.44
C GLY A 151 -9.55 9.15 9.63
N TYR A 152 -9.33 8.33 8.59
CA TYR A 152 -9.50 6.89 8.71
C TYR A 152 -8.46 6.04 7.98
N ARG A 153 -8.41 4.76 8.34
CA ARG A 153 -7.71 3.67 7.67
C ARG A 153 -8.64 2.48 7.54
N LEU A 154 -8.44 1.69 6.49
CA LEU A 154 -9.12 0.43 6.30
C LEU A 154 -8.12 -0.72 6.36
N ALA A 155 -8.37 -1.67 7.23
CA ALA A 155 -7.55 -2.86 7.33
C ALA A 155 -7.81 -3.84 6.17
N ARG A 156 -6.80 -4.64 5.81
CA ARG A 156 -6.91 -5.66 4.76
C ARG A 156 -7.88 -6.77 5.18
N PRO A 157 -8.91 -7.09 4.37
CA PRO A 157 -9.81 -8.20 4.67
C PRO A 157 -9.08 -9.55 4.82
N ALA A 158 -7.97 -9.76 4.10
CA ALA A 158 -7.16 -10.97 4.17
C ALA A 158 -6.56 -11.23 5.56
N LEU A 159 -6.45 -10.23 6.44
CA LEU A 159 -5.99 -10.40 7.82
C LEU A 159 -7.05 -11.03 8.73
N THR A 160 -8.28 -11.21 8.23
CA THR A 160 -9.38 -11.84 8.96
C THR A 160 -9.56 -13.32 8.63
N THR A 161 -9.11 -13.76 7.45
CA THR A 161 -9.38 -15.11 6.91
C THR A 161 -8.22 -15.75 6.13
N GLY A 162 -7.09 -15.06 5.97
CA GLY A 162 -5.94 -15.53 5.19
C GLY A 162 -5.08 -16.59 5.89
N PRO A 163 -4.11 -17.20 5.17
CA PRO A 163 -3.25 -18.27 5.69
C PRO A 163 -2.43 -17.87 6.92
N ASN A 164 -2.22 -16.55 7.11
CA ASN A 164 -1.49 -15.97 8.23
C ASN A 164 -2.40 -15.48 9.38
N ALA A 165 -3.72 -15.67 9.33
CA ALA A 165 -4.65 -15.12 10.34
C ALA A 165 -4.41 -15.63 11.77
N GLN A 166 -3.65 -16.73 11.94
CA GLN A 166 -3.23 -17.26 13.24
C GLN A 166 -1.91 -16.68 13.76
N TRP A 167 -1.17 -15.93 12.93
CA TRP A 167 0.08 -15.29 13.32
C TRP A 167 -0.18 -14.00 14.08
N GLN A 168 0.42 -13.84 15.26
CA GLN A 168 0.18 -12.69 16.14
C GLN A 168 0.41 -11.33 15.47
N LYS A 169 1.37 -11.25 14.54
CA LYS A 169 1.72 -10.04 13.75
C LYS A 169 0.79 -9.76 12.56
N ALA A 170 -0.07 -10.70 12.19
CA ALA A 170 -1.02 -10.58 11.07
C ALA A 170 -2.48 -10.66 11.54
N ARG A 171 -2.72 -10.74 12.85
CA ARG A 171 -4.04 -10.69 13.45
C ARG A 171 -4.42 -9.23 13.70
N LEU A 172 -5.64 -8.84 13.34
CA LEU A 172 -6.18 -7.53 13.69
C LEU A 172 -6.56 -7.47 15.17
N TRP A 173 -6.25 -6.33 15.78
CA TRP A 173 -6.53 -6.01 17.18
C TRP A 173 -7.08 -4.58 17.25
N GLY A 174 -7.98 -4.34 18.20
CA GLY A 174 -8.51 -3.01 18.46
C GLY A 174 -9.49 -2.94 19.63
N SER A 175 -9.65 -4.04 20.38
CA SER A 175 -10.66 -4.14 21.44
C SER A 175 -10.52 -3.09 22.52
N GLN A 176 -9.32 -2.53 22.71
CA GLN A 176 -9.07 -1.36 23.56
C GLN A 176 -10.08 -0.23 23.34
N ALA A 177 -10.56 -0.01 22.10
CA ALA A 177 -11.55 1.01 21.82
C ALA A 177 -12.39 0.74 20.56
N TYR A 178 -13.42 -0.10 20.68
CA TYR A 178 -14.34 -0.34 19.57
C TYR A 178 -15.48 0.68 19.48
N VAL A 179 -15.94 0.88 18.25
CA VAL A 179 -17.17 1.62 17.93
C VAL A 179 -18.08 0.73 17.08
N PHE A 180 -19.32 0.59 17.51
CA PHE A 180 -20.35 -0.17 16.80
C PHE A 180 -21.53 0.73 16.45
N SER A 181 -22.08 0.60 15.24
CA SER A 181 -23.41 1.14 14.96
C SER A 181 -24.48 0.25 15.53
N ARG A 182 -25.71 0.75 15.64
CA ARG A 182 -26.88 -0.07 16.01
C ARG A 182 -27.05 -1.29 15.11
N GLY A 183 -26.89 -1.12 13.79
CA GLY A 183 -26.91 -2.24 12.85
C GLY A 183 -25.76 -3.22 13.10
N GLY A 184 -24.58 -2.70 13.42
CA GLY A 184 -23.42 -3.49 13.84
C GLY A 184 -23.69 -4.32 15.09
N LEU A 185 -24.23 -3.71 16.15
CA LEU A 185 -24.61 -4.38 17.41
C LEU A 185 -25.56 -5.56 17.15
N SER A 186 -26.58 -5.38 16.31
CA SER A 186 -27.53 -6.43 15.99
C SER A 186 -26.86 -7.66 15.38
N VAL A 187 -25.95 -7.47 14.43
CA VAL A 187 -25.25 -8.57 13.74
C VAL A 187 -24.19 -9.19 14.66
N MET A 188 -23.50 -8.37 15.46
CA MET A 188 -22.55 -8.85 16.46
C MET A 188 -23.25 -9.77 17.45
N LEU A 189 -24.40 -9.37 18.01
CA LEU A 189 -25.17 -10.19 18.95
C LEU A 189 -25.69 -11.50 18.33
N ASP A 190 -26.16 -11.46 17.09
CA ASP A 190 -26.65 -12.66 16.38
C ASP A 190 -25.55 -13.70 16.11
N ARG A 191 -24.33 -13.23 15.85
CA ARG A 191 -23.22 -14.08 15.39
C ARG A 191 -22.13 -14.32 16.42
N TRP A 192 -22.12 -13.58 17.54
CA TRP A 192 -21.04 -13.62 18.54
C TRP A 192 -20.65 -15.03 18.96
N ASP A 193 -21.66 -15.83 19.29
CA ASP A 193 -21.48 -17.18 19.85
C ASP A 193 -21.13 -18.23 18.78
N ARG A 194 -21.20 -17.88 17.49
CA ARG A 194 -20.86 -18.77 16.37
C ARG A 194 -19.36 -18.83 16.07
N HIS A 195 -18.58 -17.91 16.64
CA HIS A 195 -17.13 -17.81 16.42
C HIS A 195 -16.37 -18.19 17.70
N GLY A 196 -15.19 -18.80 17.56
CA GLY A 196 -14.29 -19.12 18.68
C GLY A 196 -13.31 -17.97 19.01
N GLY A 197 -12.57 -18.11 20.12
CA GLY A 197 -11.52 -17.17 20.52
C GLY A 197 -12.02 -15.97 21.36
N GLY A 198 -11.07 -15.06 21.66
CA GLY A 198 -11.32 -13.82 22.41
C GLY A 198 -12.07 -12.76 21.61
N GLN A 199 -12.34 -11.61 22.23
CA GLN A 199 -13.17 -10.53 21.69
C GLN A 199 -12.69 -10.01 20.31
N ASP A 200 -11.39 -9.80 20.11
CA ASP A 200 -10.87 -9.36 18.81
C ASP A 200 -11.09 -10.38 17.71
N ALA A 201 -10.88 -11.67 18.00
CA ALA A 201 -11.10 -12.72 17.00
C ALA A 201 -12.57 -12.76 16.54
N ARG A 202 -13.51 -12.62 17.48
CA ARG A 202 -14.94 -12.65 17.18
C ARG A 202 -15.40 -11.40 16.43
N ALA A 203 -15.09 -10.21 16.95
CA ALA A 203 -15.53 -8.96 16.33
C ALA A 203 -15.00 -8.82 14.90
N VAL A 204 -13.71 -9.10 14.69
CA VAL A 204 -13.07 -9.03 13.38
C VAL A 204 -13.61 -10.11 12.43
N ALA A 205 -13.81 -11.35 12.89
CA ALA A 205 -14.37 -12.40 12.05
C ALA A 205 -15.82 -12.10 11.62
N ILE A 206 -16.63 -11.52 12.51
CA ILE A 206 -18.01 -11.11 12.19
C ILE A 206 -18.00 -9.96 11.20
N ALA A 207 -17.18 -8.93 11.42
CA ALA A 207 -17.07 -7.78 10.51
C ALA A 207 -16.57 -8.20 9.12
N GLY A 208 -15.50 -9.00 9.05
CA GLY A 208 -14.96 -9.55 7.81
C GLY A 208 -15.95 -10.47 7.10
N GLY A 209 -16.60 -11.38 7.82
CA GLY A 209 -17.62 -12.29 7.28
C GLY A 209 -18.91 -11.59 6.83
N ALA A 210 -19.19 -10.39 7.34
CA ALA A 210 -20.28 -9.53 6.86
C ALA A 210 -19.88 -8.67 5.65
N GLY A 211 -18.61 -8.70 5.23
CA GLY A 211 -18.09 -7.90 4.12
C GLY A 211 -18.00 -6.41 4.44
N TRP A 212 -17.94 -6.04 5.72
CA TRP A 212 -17.83 -4.64 6.12
C TRP A 212 -16.40 -4.12 5.96
N PRO A 213 -16.21 -2.83 5.60
CA PRO A 213 -14.91 -2.21 5.72
C PRO A 213 -14.44 -2.25 7.18
N LEU A 214 -13.15 -2.53 7.38
CA LEU A 214 -12.53 -2.70 8.69
C LEU A 214 -11.90 -1.37 9.12
N TRP A 215 -12.71 -0.50 9.73
CA TRP A 215 -12.36 0.90 10.00
C TRP A 215 -11.44 1.06 11.22
N TYR A 216 -10.42 1.90 11.07
CA TYR A 216 -9.57 2.40 12.15
C TYR A 216 -9.45 3.92 12.06
N ALA A 217 -9.41 4.61 13.20
CA ALA A 217 -9.19 6.06 13.23
C ALA A 217 -7.76 6.42 12.78
N SER A 218 -7.61 7.60 12.18
CA SER A 218 -6.31 8.20 11.83
C SER A 218 -6.33 9.70 12.16
N PRO A 219 -5.59 10.16 13.18
CA PRO A 219 -4.83 9.37 14.14
C PRO A 219 -5.71 8.53 15.07
N CYS A 220 -5.09 7.65 15.87
CA CYS A 220 -5.77 7.02 17.01
C CYS A 220 -6.34 8.06 17.98
N LEU A 221 -7.56 7.78 18.45
CA LEU A 221 -8.25 8.60 19.47
C LEU A 221 -8.18 7.99 20.87
N VAL A 222 -7.59 6.79 20.98
CA VAL A 222 -7.35 6.08 22.23
C VAL A 222 -5.95 5.48 22.20
N GLU A 223 -5.25 5.53 23.33
CA GLU A 223 -3.96 4.88 23.59
C GLU A 223 -4.14 3.85 24.70
N HIS A 224 -3.38 2.77 24.64
CA HIS A 224 -3.31 1.76 25.68
C HIS A 224 -2.25 2.16 26.73
N VAL A 225 -2.65 2.16 28.00
CA VAL A 225 -1.75 2.47 29.11
C VAL A 225 -0.88 1.25 29.36
N PRO A 226 0.46 1.36 29.34
CA PRO A 226 1.37 0.22 29.43
C PRO A 226 1.38 -0.38 30.84
N VAL A 227 0.37 -1.20 31.13
CA VAL A 227 0.23 -2.01 32.32
C VAL A 227 0.22 -3.46 31.85
N ILE A 228 0.82 -4.36 32.63
CA ILE A 228 0.74 -5.80 32.31
C ILE A 228 -0.74 -6.18 32.24
N SER A 229 -1.18 -6.69 31.09
CA SER A 229 -2.58 -7.10 30.91
C SER A 229 -2.91 -8.20 31.90
N ALA A 230 -4.21 -8.38 32.22
CA ALA A 230 -4.66 -9.50 33.07
C ALA A 230 -4.27 -10.89 32.50
N PHE A 231 -3.79 -10.94 31.25
CA PHE A 231 -3.40 -12.13 30.51
C PHE A 231 -1.88 -12.20 30.21
N GLY A 232 -1.07 -11.30 30.80
CA GLY A 232 0.38 -11.29 30.58
C GLY A 232 0.80 -10.93 29.16
N THR A 233 -0.08 -10.29 28.39
CA THR A 233 0.22 -9.82 27.03
C THR A 233 1.19 -8.62 27.11
N PRO A 234 2.23 -8.56 26.26
CA PRO A 234 3.13 -7.41 26.21
C PRO A 234 2.34 -6.11 25.94
N PRO A 235 2.76 -4.97 26.52
CA PRO A 235 2.19 -3.67 26.20
C PRO A 235 2.30 -3.40 24.71
N ALA A 236 1.21 -2.97 24.10
CA ALA A 236 1.16 -2.41 22.76
C ALA A 236 0.76 -0.95 22.82
N TYR A 237 1.18 -0.17 21.83
CA TYR A 237 1.01 1.29 21.80
C TYR A 237 0.28 1.73 20.53
N ALA A 238 -0.44 2.86 20.61
CA ALA A 238 -1.01 3.54 19.46
C ALA A 238 0.05 4.50 18.87
N PRO A 239 0.71 4.14 17.75
CA PRO A 239 1.92 4.83 17.29
C PRO A 239 1.71 6.31 16.90
N ASP A 240 0.46 6.70 16.68
CA ASP A 240 0.06 8.02 16.20
C ASP A 240 -0.95 8.72 17.14
N PHE A 241 -1.14 8.22 18.36
CA PHE A 241 -2.03 8.86 19.33
C PHE A 241 -1.49 10.24 19.75
N VAL A 242 -2.35 11.26 19.60
CA VAL A 242 -2.05 12.62 20.03
C VAL A 242 -3.15 13.10 20.98
N PRO A 243 -2.85 13.38 22.26
CA PRO A 243 -3.87 13.68 23.27
C PRO A 243 -4.77 14.86 22.94
N ASP A 244 -4.24 15.90 22.30
CA ASP A 244 -4.96 17.14 21.96
C ASP A 244 -5.41 17.21 20.49
N PHE A 245 -5.29 16.12 19.73
CA PHE A 245 -5.70 16.12 18.33
C PHE A 245 -7.18 16.41 18.18
N ARG A 246 -7.53 17.17 17.14
CA ARG A 246 -8.91 17.49 16.79
C ARG A 246 -9.10 17.49 15.28
N PHE A 247 -10.12 16.77 14.80
CA PHE A 247 -10.56 16.88 13.42
C PHE A 247 -11.07 18.30 13.14
N ALA A 248 -10.59 18.86 12.03
CA ALA A 248 -11.07 20.15 11.54
C ALA A 248 -12.59 20.08 11.30
N PRO A 249 -13.34 21.14 11.62
CA PRO A 249 -14.75 21.21 11.22
C PRO A 249 -14.85 21.19 9.70
N GLU A 250 -15.70 20.32 9.15
CA GLU A 250 -15.97 20.26 7.70
C GLU A 250 -16.64 21.57 7.25
N PRO A 251 -16.06 22.31 6.29
CA PRO A 251 -16.74 23.40 5.61
C PRO A 251 -18.01 22.92 4.90
N SER A 252 -18.98 23.82 4.70
CA SER A 252 -20.10 23.56 3.81
C SER A 252 -19.59 23.35 2.38
N GLY A 253 -20.00 22.24 1.74
CA GLY A 253 -19.59 21.92 0.38
C GLY A 253 -18.24 21.21 0.28
N THR A 254 -17.84 20.43 1.29
CA THR A 254 -16.69 19.50 1.21
C THR A 254 -17.12 18.15 0.65
N TYR A 255 -16.25 17.52 -0.12
CA TYR A 255 -16.46 16.17 -0.65
C TYR A 255 -16.51 15.12 0.47
N ARG A 256 -17.57 14.30 0.48
CA ARG A 256 -17.70 13.16 1.41
C ARG A 256 -17.51 11.86 0.66
N HIS A 257 -16.34 11.24 0.85
CA HIS A 257 -15.98 10.05 0.10
C HIS A 257 -16.81 8.80 0.52
N PRO A 258 -17.49 8.12 -0.43
CA PRO A 258 -18.34 6.96 -0.14
C PRO A 258 -17.56 5.63 -0.06
N GLU A 259 -16.52 5.58 0.77
CA GLU A 259 -15.62 4.44 0.91
C GLU A 259 -16.31 3.12 1.33
N GLY A 260 -17.38 3.19 2.11
CA GLY A 260 -18.16 2.06 2.57
C GLY A 260 -19.01 1.39 1.49
N ILE A 261 -19.11 1.99 0.30
CA ILE A 261 -19.77 1.40 -0.86
C ILE A 261 -18.75 0.52 -1.60
N PRO A 262 -19.03 -0.77 -1.83
CA PRO A 262 -18.15 -1.62 -2.63
C PRO A 262 -17.93 -1.03 -4.03
N GLY A 263 -16.68 -0.97 -4.47
CA GLY A 263 -16.30 -0.41 -5.77
C GLY A 263 -14.87 0.15 -5.75
N TRP A 264 -14.37 0.49 -6.93
CA TRP A 264 -13.00 0.94 -7.15
C TRP A 264 -13.01 2.44 -7.47
N LEU A 265 -12.89 3.27 -6.43
CA LEU A 265 -12.77 4.71 -6.61
C LEU A 265 -11.94 5.28 -5.46
N SER A 266 -10.77 5.85 -5.75
CA SER A 266 -9.94 6.49 -4.73
C SER A 266 -10.55 7.78 -4.20
N PHE A 267 -10.03 8.28 -3.07
CA PHE A 267 -10.43 9.59 -2.55
C PHE A 267 -10.16 10.70 -3.59
N ALA A 268 -8.98 10.68 -4.22
CA ALA A 268 -8.58 11.66 -5.22
C ALA A 268 -9.43 11.58 -6.50
N GLU A 269 -9.71 10.38 -6.99
CA GLU A 269 -10.59 10.15 -8.14
C GLU A 269 -12.01 10.64 -7.85
N GLY A 270 -12.56 10.27 -6.69
CA GLY A 270 -13.89 10.66 -6.28
C GLY A 270 -14.02 12.18 -6.05
N GLN A 271 -12.99 12.81 -5.47
CA GLN A 271 -12.94 14.27 -5.33
C GLN A 271 -12.87 14.96 -6.69
N THR A 272 -12.10 14.41 -7.63
CA THR A 272 -12.02 14.91 -9.01
C THR A 272 -13.38 14.82 -9.71
N LEU A 273 -14.08 13.68 -9.60
CA LEU A 273 -15.44 13.53 -10.14
C LEU A 273 -16.43 14.51 -9.50
N TRP A 274 -16.38 14.66 -8.19
CA TRP A 274 -17.21 15.63 -7.46
C TRP A 274 -16.93 17.08 -7.89
N GLU A 275 -15.67 17.44 -8.13
CA GLU A 275 -15.34 18.78 -8.63
C GLU A 275 -15.84 19.01 -10.05
N LEU A 276 -15.66 18.02 -10.93
CA LEU A 276 -16.06 18.09 -12.32
C LEU A 276 -17.57 18.11 -12.49
N ALA A 277 -18.30 17.40 -11.63
CA ALA A 277 -19.75 17.27 -11.68
C ALA A 277 -20.49 18.54 -11.22
N ARG A 278 -19.82 19.46 -10.51
CA ARG A 278 -20.46 20.61 -9.88
C ARG A 278 -21.35 21.41 -10.84
N ASP A 279 -22.62 21.53 -10.46
CA ASP A 279 -23.69 22.22 -11.20
C ASP A 279 -23.91 21.74 -12.64
N LYS A 280 -23.43 20.54 -12.98
CA LYS A 280 -23.54 19.94 -14.33
C LYS A 280 -24.60 18.85 -14.40
N ARG A 281 -25.06 18.59 -15.62
CA ARG A 281 -25.83 17.40 -15.98
C ARG A 281 -24.86 16.28 -16.36
N VAL A 282 -24.84 15.22 -15.58
CA VAL A 282 -23.87 14.14 -15.66
C VAL A 282 -24.51 12.86 -16.18
N LEU A 283 -23.84 12.16 -17.09
CA LEU A 283 -24.12 10.77 -17.42
C LEU A 283 -23.03 9.88 -16.81
N GLU A 284 -23.41 8.84 -16.10
CA GLU A 284 -22.52 7.77 -15.65
C GLU A 284 -22.89 6.48 -16.39
N LEU A 285 -21.88 5.85 -17.01
CA LEU A 285 -21.95 4.54 -17.62
C LEU A 285 -21.15 3.57 -16.75
N GLY A 286 -21.84 2.71 -16.00
CA GLY A 286 -21.24 1.82 -15.02
C GLY A 286 -21.41 2.34 -13.59
N ARG A 287 -22.43 1.82 -12.90
CA ARG A 287 -22.80 2.21 -11.53
C ARG A 287 -22.23 1.27 -10.49
N PHE A 288 -22.23 -0.02 -10.81
CA PHE A 288 -22.03 -1.11 -9.86
C PHE A 288 -22.93 -0.96 -8.61
N ARG A 289 -22.34 -0.71 -7.44
CA ARG A 289 -23.05 -0.50 -6.16
C ARG A 289 -23.28 0.97 -5.83
N GLY A 290 -22.84 1.90 -6.66
CA GLY A 290 -23.11 3.35 -6.55
C GLY A 290 -22.02 4.19 -5.89
N ARG A 291 -20.77 3.72 -5.80
CA ARG A 291 -19.65 4.48 -5.18
C ARG A 291 -19.38 5.79 -5.93
N SER A 292 -19.16 5.70 -7.24
CA SER A 292 -19.02 6.85 -8.14
C SER A 292 -20.30 7.67 -8.27
N THR A 293 -21.46 7.02 -8.31
CA THR A 293 -22.77 7.70 -8.38
C THR A 293 -22.97 8.65 -7.20
N VAL A 294 -22.67 8.19 -5.98
CA VAL A 294 -22.73 9.03 -4.77
C VAL A 294 -21.67 10.14 -4.80
N ALA A 295 -20.48 9.88 -5.35
CA ALA A 295 -19.47 10.93 -5.50
C ALA A 295 -19.92 12.05 -6.45
N LEU A 296 -20.49 11.69 -7.60
CA LEU A 296 -21.01 12.62 -8.61
C LEU A 296 -22.24 13.39 -8.09
N ALA A 297 -23.20 12.69 -7.47
CA ALA A 297 -24.47 13.26 -7.05
C ALA A 297 -24.34 14.33 -5.95
N GLN A 298 -23.23 14.36 -5.20
CA GLN A 298 -23.01 15.34 -4.14
C GLN A 298 -22.87 16.79 -4.64
N SER A 299 -22.54 17.01 -5.91
CA SER A 299 -22.35 18.35 -6.50
C SER A 299 -23.05 18.54 -7.84
N ALA A 300 -23.46 17.46 -8.51
CA ALA A 300 -24.17 17.53 -9.78
C ALA A 300 -25.51 18.24 -9.67
N ARG A 301 -25.89 18.95 -10.74
CA ARG A 301 -27.26 19.47 -10.92
C ARG A 301 -28.23 18.33 -11.18
N GLU A 302 -27.79 17.35 -11.97
CA GLU A 302 -28.53 16.13 -12.33
C GLU A 302 -27.54 15.01 -12.65
N VAL A 303 -27.82 13.78 -12.22
CA VAL A 303 -27.08 12.57 -12.60
C VAL A 303 -28.03 11.58 -13.27
N VAL A 304 -27.67 11.08 -14.44
CA VAL A 304 -28.27 9.89 -15.05
C VAL A 304 -27.23 8.78 -14.96
N SER A 305 -27.51 7.74 -14.18
CA SER A 305 -26.59 6.63 -13.95
C SER A 305 -27.16 5.35 -14.55
N VAL A 306 -26.41 4.74 -15.46
CA VAL A 306 -26.84 3.60 -16.27
C VAL A 306 -26.01 2.38 -15.93
N ASP A 307 -26.68 1.26 -15.67
CA ASP A 307 -26.04 -0.04 -15.43
C ASP A 307 -27.08 -1.16 -15.63
N VAL A 308 -26.66 -2.37 -15.96
CA VAL A 308 -27.55 -3.54 -16.05
C VAL A 308 -27.97 -4.06 -14.67
N LEU A 309 -27.19 -3.76 -13.63
CA LEU A 309 -27.42 -4.19 -12.25
C LEU A 309 -28.57 -3.43 -11.59
N ASP A 310 -29.21 -4.08 -10.60
CA ASP A 310 -30.30 -3.50 -9.82
C ASP A 310 -29.89 -2.18 -9.13
N PRO A 311 -30.62 -1.07 -9.38
CA PRO A 311 -30.31 0.23 -8.78
C PRO A 311 -30.59 0.33 -7.27
N ALA A 312 -31.28 -0.63 -6.65
CA ALA A 312 -31.72 -0.55 -5.25
C ALA A 312 -30.57 -0.31 -4.26
N HIS A 313 -29.40 -0.91 -4.50
CA HIS A 313 -28.23 -0.70 -3.65
C HIS A 313 -27.72 0.75 -3.70
N ALA A 314 -27.58 1.31 -4.90
CA ALA A 314 -27.13 2.69 -5.07
C ALA A 314 -28.17 3.69 -4.54
N ALA A 315 -29.45 3.42 -4.73
CA ALA A 315 -30.55 4.24 -4.20
C ALA A 315 -30.47 4.37 -2.68
N GLY A 316 -30.27 3.26 -1.96
CA GLY A 316 -30.14 3.29 -0.50
C GLY A 316 -28.93 4.07 0.01
N TRP A 317 -27.82 4.07 -0.76
CA TRP A 317 -26.65 4.87 -0.42
C TRP A 317 -26.82 6.36 -0.72
N LEU A 318 -27.46 6.71 -1.84
CA LEU A 318 -27.81 8.09 -2.17
C LEU A 318 -28.71 8.71 -1.09
N GLU A 319 -29.69 7.97 -0.61
CA GLU A 319 -30.55 8.38 0.51
C GLU A 319 -29.71 8.61 1.78
N ARG A 320 -28.82 7.66 2.13
CA ARG A 320 -27.96 7.76 3.31
C ARG A 320 -27.03 8.98 3.26
N PHE A 321 -26.50 9.31 2.09
CA PHE A 321 -25.65 10.49 1.89
C PHE A 321 -26.44 11.79 1.79
N GLY A 322 -27.77 11.73 1.75
CA GLY A 322 -28.62 12.91 1.58
C GLY A 322 -28.42 13.59 0.24
N CYS A 323 -28.07 12.84 -0.81
CA CYS A 323 -27.86 13.40 -2.14
C CYS A 323 -29.18 13.99 -2.70
N PRO A 324 -29.11 15.03 -3.56
CA PRO A 324 -30.30 15.66 -4.15
C PRO A 324 -31.17 14.65 -4.91
N PRO A 325 -32.50 14.88 -5.04
CA PRO A 325 -33.41 13.96 -5.70
C PRO A 325 -33.21 13.86 -7.23
N ASN A 326 -32.28 14.63 -7.79
CA ASN A 326 -32.05 14.73 -9.24
C ASN A 326 -31.11 13.62 -9.74
N VAL A 327 -31.24 12.41 -9.22
CA VAL A 327 -30.50 11.23 -9.66
C VAL A 327 -31.48 10.24 -10.30
N THR A 328 -31.29 9.97 -11.58
CA THR A 328 -32.05 8.95 -12.32
C THR A 328 -31.19 7.70 -12.47
N LEU A 329 -31.62 6.61 -11.83
CA LEU A 329 -30.96 5.31 -11.94
C LEU A 329 -31.66 4.46 -13.00
N LEU A 330 -31.01 4.25 -14.14
CA LEU A 330 -31.51 3.42 -15.23
C LEU A 330 -30.92 2.01 -15.09
N GLN A 331 -31.80 1.01 -15.20
CA GLN A 331 -31.41 -0.39 -15.31
C GLN A 331 -31.50 -0.81 -16.78
N SER A 332 -30.42 -0.67 -17.53
CA SER A 332 -30.38 -0.97 -18.98
C SER A 332 -28.94 -1.18 -19.47
N ARG A 333 -28.79 -1.72 -20.68
CA ARG A 333 -27.50 -1.67 -21.38
C ARG A 333 -27.22 -0.25 -21.84
N PHE A 334 -25.94 0.10 -22.01
CA PHE A 334 -25.57 1.45 -22.47
C PHE A 334 -26.10 1.73 -23.89
N ALA A 335 -26.04 0.74 -24.78
CA ALA A 335 -26.55 0.84 -26.14
C ALA A 335 -28.08 1.08 -26.25
N GLU A 336 -28.83 0.84 -25.17
CA GLU A 336 -30.30 1.03 -25.12
C GLU A 336 -30.70 2.43 -24.63
N LEU A 337 -29.72 3.30 -24.36
CA LEU A 337 -29.98 4.65 -23.87
C LEU A 337 -30.77 5.47 -24.90
N ASP A 338 -31.90 6.06 -24.49
CA ASP A 338 -32.80 6.80 -25.38
C ASP A 338 -32.04 7.90 -26.15
N PRO A 339 -31.98 7.85 -27.50
CA PRO A 339 -31.25 8.82 -28.31
C PRO A 339 -31.81 10.25 -28.22
N ARG A 340 -33.01 10.43 -27.66
CA ARG A 340 -33.66 11.74 -27.49
C ARG A 340 -33.28 12.45 -26.19
N LEU A 341 -32.47 11.84 -25.33
CA LEU A 341 -31.95 12.51 -24.14
C LEU A 341 -31.12 13.74 -24.56
N ASN A 342 -31.33 14.85 -23.87
CA ASN A 342 -30.49 16.03 -24.06
C ASN A 342 -29.01 15.69 -23.84
N PRO A 343 -28.07 16.46 -24.41
CA PRO A 343 -26.65 16.28 -24.17
C PRO A 343 -26.26 16.45 -22.69
N PHE A 344 -25.09 15.93 -22.33
CA PHE A 344 -24.55 15.96 -20.97
C PHE A 344 -23.28 16.81 -20.89
N ASP A 345 -23.14 17.58 -19.82
CA ASP A 345 -21.99 18.48 -19.60
C ASP A 345 -20.73 17.70 -19.14
N LEU A 346 -20.96 16.53 -18.52
CA LEU A 346 -19.93 15.57 -18.09
C LEU A 346 -20.45 14.16 -18.36
N ILE A 347 -19.61 13.31 -18.93
CA ILE A 347 -19.90 11.87 -19.05
C ILE A 347 -18.77 11.08 -18.42
N PHE A 348 -19.10 10.20 -17.48
CA PHE A 348 -18.18 9.31 -16.80
C PHE A 348 -18.37 7.87 -17.31
N VAL A 349 -17.30 7.24 -17.78
CA VAL A 349 -17.27 5.89 -18.33
C VAL A 349 -16.45 4.99 -17.40
N ASP A 350 -17.11 3.99 -16.81
CA ASP A 350 -16.56 2.96 -15.92
C ASP A 350 -17.28 1.62 -16.18
N GLY A 351 -17.26 1.21 -17.45
CA GLY A 351 -17.89 0.00 -17.96
C GLY A 351 -16.98 -1.22 -17.97
N GLU A 352 -17.27 -2.15 -18.88
CA GLU A 352 -16.39 -3.31 -19.14
C GLU A 352 -15.06 -2.86 -19.72
N ARG A 353 -13.99 -3.61 -19.41
CA ARG A 353 -12.60 -3.16 -19.63
C ARG A 353 -11.92 -3.79 -20.84
N ASP A 354 -12.63 -4.63 -21.60
CA ASP A 354 -12.12 -5.15 -22.87
C ASP A 354 -12.26 -4.12 -24.00
N ALA A 355 -11.39 -4.24 -25.00
CA ALA A 355 -11.27 -3.28 -26.07
C ALA A 355 -12.58 -2.96 -26.81
N ALA A 356 -13.44 -3.96 -27.04
CA ALA A 356 -14.65 -3.79 -27.83
C ALA A 356 -15.70 -2.98 -27.07
N ASN A 357 -15.89 -3.28 -25.78
CA ASN A 357 -16.81 -2.53 -24.92
C ASN A 357 -16.29 -1.11 -24.66
N VAL A 358 -15.00 -0.95 -24.32
CA VAL A 358 -14.41 0.39 -24.12
C VAL A 358 -14.62 1.28 -25.36
N HIS A 359 -14.38 0.75 -26.55
CA HIS A 359 -14.57 1.52 -27.79
C HIS A 359 -16.03 1.94 -27.97
N ALA A 360 -16.97 0.99 -27.80
CA ALA A 360 -18.40 1.26 -27.93
C ALA A 360 -18.90 2.30 -26.91
N ASP A 361 -18.43 2.22 -25.67
CA ASP A 361 -18.86 3.06 -24.57
C ASP A 361 -18.34 4.49 -24.70
N VAL A 362 -17.07 4.64 -25.11
CA VAL A 362 -16.47 5.95 -25.38
C VAL A 362 -17.14 6.62 -26.59
N GLU A 363 -17.41 5.87 -27.66
CA GLU A 363 -18.12 6.39 -28.83
C GLU A 363 -19.56 6.83 -28.50
N LEU A 364 -20.28 6.01 -27.71
CA LEU A 364 -21.59 6.38 -27.20
C LEU A 364 -21.51 7.65 -26.34
N ALA A 365 -20.54 7.73 -25.43
CA ALA A 365 -20.35 8.90 -24.58
C ALA A 365 -20.13 10.16 -25.43
N LEU A 366 -19.24 10.12 -26.41
CA LEU A 366 -18.97 11.26 -27.29
C LEU A 366 -20.20 11.70 -28.08
N ALA A 367 -21.03 10.76 -28.54
CA ALA A 367 -22.28 11.08 -29.23
C ALA A 367 -23.31 11.80 -28.32
N ARG A 368 -23.17 11.72 -26.99
CA ARG A 368 -24.06 12.36 -26.00
C ARG A 368 -23.45 13.56 -25.29
N LEU A 369 -22.19 13.90 -25.59
CA LEU A 369 -21.48 14.97 -24.93
C LEU A 369 -21.95 16.34 -25.46
N ALA A 370 -22.26 17.26 -24.55
CA ALA A 370 -22.59 18.63 -24.92
C ALA A 370 -21.36 19.35 -25.52
N PRO A 371 -21.56 20.35 -26.39
CA PRO A 371 -20.47 21.24 -26.80
C PRO A 371 -19.75 21.84 -25.58
N GLY A 372 -18.42 21.73 -25.53
CA GLY A 372 -17.61 22.15 -24.38
C GLY A 372 -17.66 21.23 -23.16
N GLY A 373 -18.36 20.09 -23.26
CA GLY A 373 -18.43 19.06 -22.22
C GLY A 373 -17.12 18.30 -22.00
N CYS A 374 -17.06 17.55 -20.90
CA CYS A 374 -15.90 16.71 -20.56
C CYS A 374 -16.27 15.22 -20.58
N LEU A 375 -15.39 14.39 -21.11
CA LEU A 375 -15.44 12.92 -20.98
C LEU A 375 -14.48 12.51 -19.86
N ALA A 376 -14.89 11.65 -18.95
CA ALA A 376 -14.03 11.06 -17.93
C ALA A 376 -14.03 9.53 -18.07
N CYS A 377 -12.86 8.90 -18.13
CA CYS A 377 -12.70 7.46 -18.28
C CYS A 377 -11.94 6.88 -17.08
N HIS A 378 -12.51 5.87 -16.42
CA HIS A 378 -11.86 5.12 -15.34
C HIS A 378 -11.04 3.94 -15.89
N GLY A 379 -10.15 3.37 -15.07
CA GLY A 379 -9.20 2.34 -15.51
C GLY A 379 -8.09 2.86 -16.44
N TYR A 380 -7.92 4.19 -16.53
CA TYR A 380 -6.92 4.83 -17.38
C TYR A 380 -5.85 5.53 -16.52
N PRO A 381 -4.55 5.15 -16.55
CA PRO A 381 -3.95 4.02 -17.26
C PRO A 381 -3.68 2.85 -16.30
N ASP A 382 -4.72 2.12 -15.90
CA ASP A 382 -4.58 0.97 -15.00
C ASP A 382 -3.79 -0.15 -15.71
N PRO A 383 -2.63 -0.59 -15.16
CA PRO A 383 -1.81 -1.62 -15.79
C PRO A 383 -2.50 -2.99 -15.87
N ASP A 384 -3.49 -3.25 -15.01
CA ASP A 384 -4.27 -4.50 -15.08
C ASP A 384 -5.24 -4.49 -16.29
N TRP A 385 -5.51 -3.31 -16.87
CA TRP A 385 -6.46 -3.09 -17.97
C TRP A 385 -5.86 -2.27 -19.13
N PRO A 386 -4.80 -2.77 -19.80
CA PRO A 386 -4.06 -2.01 -20.81
C PRO A 386 -4.89 -1.61 -22.04
N ASP A 387 -5.96 -2.38 -22.35
CA ASP A 387 -6.88 -2.08 -23.44
C ASP A 387 -7.64 -0.77 -23.25
N VAL A 388 -7.93 -0.38 -21.99
CA VAL A 388 -8.62 0.89 -21.69
C VAL A 388 -7.78 2.06 -22.20
N ARG A 389 -6.49 2.10 -21.85
CA ARG A 389 -5.58 3.16 -22.32
C ARG A 389 -5.49 3.18 -23.84
N ARG A 390 -5.22 2.02 -24.43
CA ARG A 390 -5.01 1.89 -25.88
C ARG A 390 -6.21 2.41 -26.67
N VAL A 391 -7.41 1.95 -26.33
CA VAL A 391 -8.64 2.32 -27.05
C VAL A 391 -9.02 3.78 -26.80
N VAL A 392 -8.93 4.27 -25.56
CA VAL A 392 -9.23 5.67 -25.25
C VAL A 392 -8.27 6.61 -26.00
N ASP A 393 -6.98 6.29 -26.08
CA ASP A 393 -6.00 7.07 -26.83
C ASP A 393 -6.28 7.06 -28.35
N GLU A 394 -6.66 5.89 -28.91
CA GLU A 394 -7.08 5.75 -30.31
C GLU A 394 -8.28 6.63 -30.64
N VAL A 395 -9.35 6.56 -29.83
CA VAL A 395 -10.57 7.36 -30.03
C VAL A 395 -10.30 8.84 -29.78
N ALA A 396 -9.53 9.19 -28.76
CA ALA A 396 -9.16 10.57 -28.46
C ALA A 396 -8.42 11.23 -29.63
N SER A 397 -7.45 10.52 -30.20
CA SER A 397 -6.74 10.97 -31.40
C SER A 397 -7.68 11.15 -32.59
N ALA A 398 -8.54 10.16 -32.87
CA ALA A 398 -9.48 10.20 -33.99
C ALA A 398 -10.54 11.31 -33.87
N ARG A 399 -10.90 11.70 -32.63
CA ARG A 399 -11.97 12.67 -32.33
C ARG A 399 -11.45 14.04 -31.93
N GLY A 400 -10.13 14.27 -31.97
CA GLY A 400 -9.51 15.54 -31.58
C GLY A 400 -9.72 15.90 -30.11
N LEU A 401 -9.75 14.89 -29.24
CA LEU A 401 -9.80 15.07 -27.79
C LEU A 401 -8.40 15.25 -27.24
N TRP A 402 -8.26 16.08 -26.22
CA TRP A 402 -7.03 16.19 -25.43
C TRP A 402 -7.30 15.88 -23.96
N ARG A 403 -6.31 15.29 -23.28
CA ARG A 403 -6.41 14.93 -21.87
C ARG A 403 -6.19 16.16 -20.99
N ALA A 404 -7.25 16.62 -20.35
CA ALA A 404 -7.29 17.83 -19.52
C ALA A 404 -6.90 17.61 -18.06
N ARG A 405 -7.08 16.40 -17.53
CA ARG A 405 -6.73 16.06 -16.14
C ARG A 405 -6.46 14.56 -16.02
N GLN A 406 -5.60 14.18 -15.08
CA GLN A 406 -5.39 12.82 -14.61
C GLN A 406 -5.50 12.81 -13.08
N SER A 407 -6.15 11.80 -12.52
CA SER A 407 -6.20 11.53 -11.07
C SER A 407 -6.19 10.02 -10.87
N ASP A 408 -5.10 9.46 -10.34
CA ASP A 408 -4.89 8.00 -10.25
C ASP A 408 -5.23 7.27 -11.57
N TYR A 409 -6.32 6.48 -11.62
CA TYR A 409 -6.78 5.76 -12.80
C TYR A 409 -7.99 6.43 -13.50
N LEU A 410 -8.22 7.71 -13.24
CA LEU A 410 -9.25 8.53 -13.87
C LEU A 410 -8.62 9.58 -14.79
N ALA A 411 -8.89 9.49 -16.09
CA ALA A 411 -8.51 10.51 -17.07
C ALA A 411 -9.71 11.33 -17.53
N VAL A 412 -9.49 12.62 -17.77
CA VAL A 412 -10.51 13.56 -18.23
C VAL A 412 -10.10 14.16 -19.57
N PHE A 413 -10.99 14.14 -20.55
CA PHE A 413 -10.79 14.57 -21.92
C PHE A 413 -11.77 15.69 -22.33
N ARG A 414 -11.34 16.56 -23.24
CA ARG A 414 -12.15 17.65 -23.82
C ARG A 414 -11.98 17.72 -25.34
N VAL A 415 -13.05 18.10 -26.05
CA VAL A 415 -13.04 18.33 -27.50
C VAL A 415 -12.31 19.63 -27.83
N SER A 416 -11.47 19.61 -28.87
CA SER A 416 -10.84 20.80 -29.43
C SER A 416 -11.78 21.52 -30.41
N ASP A 417 -11.97 22.84 -30.31
CA ASP A 417 -12.82 23.62 -31.23
C ASP A 417 -12.24 23.67 -32.66
N ALA A 418 -12.96 23.13 -33.64
CA ALA A 418 -12.54 22.99 -35.03
C ALA A 418 -12.59 24.28 -35.89
N ALA A 419 -12.73 25.47 -35.28
CA ALA A 419 -12.65 26.77 -35.96
C ALA A 419 -11.35 27.55 -35.67
N ARG A 420 -10.34 26.88 -35.08
CA ARG A 420 -8.95 27.33 -35.14
C ARG A 420 -8.20 26.42 -36.12
N PRO A 421 -7.44 26.95 -37.08
CA PRO A 421 -6.50 26.14 -37.83
C PRO A 421 -5.66 25.32 -36.84
N GLN A 422 -5.42 24.04 -37.14
CA GLN A 422 -4.45 23.23 -36.42
C GLN A 422 -3.06 23.85 -36.64
N GLU A 423 -2.66 24.72 -35.71
CA GLU A 423 -1.27 24.78 -35.31
C GLU A 423 -1.04 23.52 -34.46
N ILE A 424 -0.20 22.61 -34.96
CA ILE A 424 0.55 21.72 -34.08
C ILE A 424 1.21 22.67 -33.06
N PRO A 425 1.01 22.53 -31.75
CA PRO A 425 1.84 23.27 -30.82
C PRO A 425 3.24 22.69 -30.97
N GLU A 426 4.08 23.34 -31.77
CA GLU A 426 5.45 23.55 -31.35
C GLU A 426 5.38 23.95 -29.86
N LEU A 427 6.24 23.35 -29.04
CA LEU A 427 6.55 23.89 -27.73
C LEU A 427 7.22 25.25 -27.94
N THR A 428 6.43 26.25 -28.31
CA THR A 428 6.76 27.64 -28.14
C THR A 428 6.46 27.96 -26.68
N PRO A 429 7.46 28.32 -25.88
CA PRO A 429 7.26 28.65 -24.47
C PRO A 429 6.24 29.78 -24.34
N LEU A 430 5.49 29.78 -23.22
CA LEU A 430 4.74 30.94 -22.73
C LEU A 430 5.75 32.06 -22.40
N ILE A 431 6.32 32.69 -23.43
CA ILE A 431 6.86 34.02 -23.34
C ILE A 431 5.62 34.91 -23.32
N ALA A 432 5.37 35.55 -22.18
CA ALA A 432 4.45 36.67 -22.07
C ALA A 432 4.70 37.62 -23.27
N ALA A 433 3.64 38.02 -23.98
CA ALA A 433 3.76 39.05 -25.01
C ALA A 433 4.62 40.19 -24.45
N PRO A 434 5.70 40.59 -25.14
CA PRO A 434 6.63 41.56 -24.59
C PRO A 434 5.89 42.86 -24.39
N VAL A 435 5.60 43.17 -23.13
CA VAL A 435 5.52 44.57 -22.70
C VAL A 435 6.87 45.12 -23.10
N SER A 436 6.88 45.98 -24.11
CA SER A 436 8.09 46.61 -24.65
C SER A 436 8.88 47.22 -23.49
N SER A 437 9.86 46.46 -23.06
CA SER A 437 10.83 46.79 -22.03
C SER A 437 12.16 46.36 -22.64
N PRO A 438 13.19 47.20 -22.58
CA PRO A 438 14.32 47.12 -23.50
C PRO A 438 15.10 45.81 -23.35
N PRO A 439 15.77 45.34 -24.41
CA PRO A 439 16.44 44.05 -24.43
C PRO A 439 17.53 44.03 -23.36
N THR A 440 17.46 43.05 -22.46
CA THR A 440 18.57 42.72 -21.58
C THR A 440 19.10 41.37 -22.06
N GLU A 441 20.34 41.35 -22.54
CA GLU A 441 21.02 40.17 -23.11
C GLU A 441 20.81 38.91 -22.23
N THR A 442 20.12 37.90 -22.77
CA THR A 442 19.94 36.61 -22.07
C THR A 442 21.19 35.77 -22.29
N ILE A 443 21.93 35.53 -21.19
CA ILE A 443 23.08 34.62 -21.18
C ILE A 443 22.57 33.19 -21.38
N PRO A 444 23.01 32.45 -22.42
CA PRO A 444 22.64 31.05 -22.60
C PRO A 444 23.03 30.19 -21.40
N THR A 445 22.20 29.22 -21.04
CA THR A 445 22.44 28.31 -19.93
C THR A 445 23.64 27.42 -20.23
N PRO A 446 24.70 27.46 -19.39
CA PRO A 446 25.86 26.60 -19.56
C PRO A 446 25.46 25.12 -19.57
N ARG A 447 25.87 24.37 -20.60
CA ARG A 447 25.56 22.94 -20.74
C ARG A 447 26.49 22.09 -19.85
N THR A 448 26.32 22.23 -18.54
CA THR A 448 27.00 21.44 -17.51
C THR A 448 25.97 20.80 -16.58
N VAL A 449 26.10 19.50 -16.35
CA VAL A 449 25.35 18.73 -15.36
C VAL A 449 26.23 18.58 -14.12
N TRP A 450 25.77 19.12 -13.01
CA TRP A 450 26.36 19.00 -11.69
C TRP A 450 25.68 17.86 -10.93
N VAL A 451 26.49 16.98 -10.36
CA VAL A 451 26.05 15.90 -9.46
C VAL A 451 26.92 15.97 -8.22
N TYR A 452 26.35 15.82 -7.04
CA TYR A 452 27.12 15.82 -5.78
C TYR A 452 27.01 14.47 -5.07
N TRP A 453 28.14 13.92 -4.63
CA TRP A 453 28.18 12.73 -3.78
C TRP A 453 29.34 12.79 -2.78
N GLU A 454 29.05 12.53 -1.50
CA GLU A 454 30.04 12.50 -0.43
C GLU A 454 29.95 11.15 0.32
N GLY A 455 31.10 10.52 0.54
CA GLY A 455 31.22 9.23 1.20
C GLY A 455 31.28 8.04 0.24
N SER A 456 31.14 6.82 0.77
CA SER A 456 31.19 5.59 -0.03
C SER A 456 30.05 5.56 -1.04
N MET A 457 30.37 5.35 -2.33
CA MET A 457 29.39 5.26 -3.42
C MET A 457 28.91 3.81 -3.58
N PRO A 458 27.62 3.50 -3.36
CA PRO A 458 27.07 2.17 -3.60
C PRO A 458 26.94 1.85 -5.10
N GLY A 459 26.92 0.56 -5.44
CA GLY A 459 26.86 0.10 -6.83
C GLY A 459 25.70 0.67 -7.64
N TYR A 460 24.52 0.86 -7.04
CA TYR A 460 23.40 1.48 -7.77
C TYR A 460 23.62 2.98 -8.06
N ILE A 461 24.35 3.71 -7.21
CA ILE A 461 24.71 5.12 -7.45
C ILE A 461 25.79 5.21 -8.52
N GLU A 462 26.75 4.28 -8.54
CA GLU A 462 27.73 4.16 -9.63
C GLU A 462 27.02 3.99 -10.97
N LEU A 463 26.03 3.10 -11.04
CA LEU A 463 25.20 2.89 -12.23
C LEU A 463 24.36 4.12 -12.58
N CYS A 464 23.77 4.81 -11.59
CA CYS A 464 23.07 6.09 -11.82
C CYS A 464 24.00 7.10 -12.50
N CYS A 465 25.20 7.32 -11.94
CA CYS A 465 26.21 8.20 -12.52
C CYS A 465 26.65 7.74 -13.92
N GLU A 466 26.71 6.44 -14.17
CA GLU A 466 26.98 5.88 -15.49
C GLU A 466 25.88 6.23 -16.49
N THR A 467 24.60 6.11 -16.09
CA THR A 467 23.46 6.48 -16.95
C THR A 467 23.48 7.97 -17.31
N ILE A 468 23.78 8.83 -16.33
CA ILE A 468 23.88 10.27 -16.52
C ILE A 468 24.95 10.59 -17.57
N ARG A 469 26.17 10.04 -17.42
CA ARG A 469 27.26 10.26 -18.39
C ARG A 469 26.96 9.68 -19.76
N THR A 470 26.30 8.52 -19.81
CA THR A 470 26.02 7.81 -21.07
C THR A 470 25.08 8.60 -21.97
N HIS A 471 24.05 9.23 -21.41
CA HIS A 471 23.06 9.98 -22.18
C HIS A 471 23.45 11.44 -22.45
N ASN A 472 24.54 11.93 -21.86
CA ASN A 472 24.95 13.32 -21.91
C ASN A 472 26.42 13.49 -22.34
N ARG A 473 26.92 12.61 -23.21
CA ARG A 473 28.35 12.57 -23.63
C ARG A 473 28.83 13.84 -24.34
N HIS A 474 27.91 14.59 -24.93
CA HIS A 474 28.17 15.83 -25.66
C HIS A 474 28.19 17.07 -24.75
N ILE A 475 27.81 16.95 -23.49
CA ILE A 475 27.85 18.02 -22.50
C ILE A 475 28.73 17.63 -21.31
N ARG A 476 29.10 18.61 -20.49
CA ARG A 476 30.00 18.40 -19.35
C ARG A 476 29.22 17.80 -18.19
N VAL A 477 29.64 16.66 -17.64
CA VAL A 477 29.05 16.05 -16.43
C VAL A 477 30.08 16.01 -15.31
N GLU A 478 29.87 16.80 -14.26
CA GLU A 478 30.75 16.94 -13.11
C GLU A 478 30.15 16.26 -11.88
N VAL A 479 30.75 15.16 -11.46
CA VAL A 479 30.40 14.47 -10.21
C VAL A 479 31.37 14.95 -9.13
N LEU A 480 30.90 15.85 -8.27
CA LEU A 480 31.67 16.52 -7.24
C LEU A 480 31.53 15.79 -5.90
N ASP A 481 32.64 15.74 -5.16
CA ASP A 481 32.65 15.51 -3.72
C ASP A 481 32.85 16.84 -2.98
N ARG A 482 33.04 16.79 -1.65
CA ARG A 482 33.25 17.99 -0.85
C ARG A 482 34.49 18.79 -1.29
N ALA A 483 35.57 18.13 -1.70
CA ALA A 483 36.80 18.79 -2.13
C ALA A 483 36.64 19.42 -3.52
N GLY A 484 35.97 18.72 -4.44
CA GLY A 484 35.60 19.23 -5.76
C GLY A 484 34.69 20.46 -5.65
N PHE A 485 33.72 20.44 -4.75
CA PHE A 485 32.92 21.64 -4.47
C PHE A 485 33.74 22.76 -3.82
N ASP A 486 34.68 22.46 -2.91
CA ASP A 486 35.50 23.50 -2.25
C ASP A 486 36.28 24.36 -3.25
N ALA A 487 36.77 23.74 -4.32
CA ALA A 487 37.47 24.45 -5.40
C ALA A 487 36.59 25.46 -6.16
N LEU A 488 35.27 25.29 -6.11
CA LEU A 488 34.27 26.17 -6.73
C LEU A 488 33.63 27.14 -5.72
N PHE A 489 33.74 26.85 -4.43
CA PHE A 489 33.15 27.64 -3.35
C PHE A 489 34.02 28.87 -3.02
N LEU A 490 33.83 29.95 -3.78
CA LEU A 490 34.63 31.19 -3.71
C LEU A 490 33.91 32.36 -3.00
N ARG A 491 32.59 32.29 -2.83
CA ARG A 491 31.75 33.34 -2.20
C ARG A 491 31.01 32.78 -0.99
N ASP A 492 30.51 33.64 -0.11
CA ASP A 492 29.74 33.26 1.09
C ASP A 492 30.45 32.22 1.98
N ARG A 493 31.78 32.29 2.04
CA ARG A 493 32.66 31.42 2.85
C ARG A 493 32.42 31.55 4.35
N ASP A 494 31.67 32.56 4.78
CA ASP A 494 31.21 32.74 6.16
C ASP A 494 30.17 31.69 6.59
N LEU A 495 29.47 31.06 5.65
CA LEU A 495 28.43 30.09 5.95
C LEU A 495 29.02 28.74 6.43
N PRO A 496 28.59 28.20 7.58
CA PRO A 496 29.16 27.00 8.17
C PRO A 496 28.60 25.70 7.55
N ILE A 497 28.77 25.53 6.24
CA ILE A 497 28.14 24.43 5.49
C ILE A 497 28.63 23.04 5.92
N ASP A 498 29.84 22.95 6.48
CA ASP A 498 30.40 21.70 7.00
C ASP A 498 29.80 21.27 8.36
N ALA A 499 29.06 22.16 9.03
CA ALA A 499 28.29 21.82 10.22
C ALA A 499 26.88 21.28 9.89
N LEU A 500 26.47 21.32 8.63
CA LEU A 500 25.17 20.81 8.18
C LEU A 500 25.20 19.28 8.06
N ILE A 501 24.04 18.66 8.29
CA ILE A 501 23.84 17.27 7.88
C ILE A 501 24.00 17.16 6.36
N LEU A 502 24.44 15.99 5.88
CA LEU A 502 24.82 15.83 4.48
C LEU A 502 23.74 16.26 3.45
N PRO A 503 22.45 15.95 3.63
CA PRO A 503 21.40 16.42 2.71
C PRO A 503 21.29 17.95 2.68
N HIS A 504 21.35 18.61 3.83
CA HIS A 504 21.32 20.07 3.94
C HIS A 504 22.58 20.72 3.35
N LYS A 505 23.73 20.07 3.48
CA LYS A 505 24.95 20.50 2.78
C LYS A 505 24.75 20.44 1.27
N ALA A 506 24.18 19.36 0.74
CA ALA A 506 23.88 19.22 -0.68
C ALA A 506 22.86 20.27 -1.18
N ASP A 507 21.87 20.63 -0.35
CA ASP A 507 20.89 21.70 -0.63
C ASP A 507 21.56 23.08 -0.82
N PHE A 508 22.55 23.41 0.01
CA PHE A 508 23.34 24.62 -0.20
C PHE A 508 24.18 24.52 -1.48
N ILE A 509 24.88 23.40 -1.69
CA ILE A 509 25.79 23.18 -2.82
C ILE A 509 25.05 23.34 -4.15
N ARG A 510 23.88 22.72 -4.30
CA ARG A 510 23.09 22.80 -5.53
C ARG A 510 22.62 24.23 -5.84
N ALA A 511 22.20 24.98 -4.82
CA ALA A 511 21.81 26.38 -4.99
C ALA A 511 23.02 27.25 -5.38
N TYR A 512 24.16 27.05 -4.70
CA TYR A 512 25.41 27.77 -4.98
C TYR A 512 25.91 27.51 -6.41
N LEU A 513 25.94 26.25 -6.83
CA LEU A 513 26.42 25.88 -8.17
C LEU A 513 25.57 26.54 -9.26
N LEU A 514 24.24 26.46 -9.15
CA LEU A 514 23.36 27.01 -10.17
C LEU A 514 23.34 28.54 -10.18
N VAL A 515 23.40 29.22 -9.04
CA VAL A 515 23.41 30.70 -9.05
C VAL A 515 24.72 31.26 -9.63
N HIS A 516 25.86 30.60 -9.38
CA HIS A 516 27.18 31.12 -9.78
C HIS A 516 27.69 30.59 -11.12
N TYR A 517 27.36 29.36 -11.47
CA TYR A 517 27.84 28.70 -12.69
C TYR A 517 26.73 28.31 -13.65
N GLY A 518 25.47 28.33 -13.21
CA GLY A 518 24.33 27.88 -14.01
C GLY A 518 24.43 26.39 -14.36
N GLY A 519 23.64 26.00 -15.35
CA GLY A 519 23.55 24.63 -15.83
C GLY A 519 22.45 23.84 -15.14
N LEU A 520 22.64 22.54 -15.02
CA LEU A 520 21.68 21.59 -14.46
C LEU A 520 22.28 20.96 -13.21
N TYR A 521 21.57 20.98 -12.10
CA TYR A 521 21.89 20.16 -10.93
C TYR A 521 20.96 18.94 -10.94
N LEU A 522 21.55 17.76 -10.74
CA LEU A 522 20.88 16.48 -10.69
C LEU A 522 21.35 15.69 -9.46
N ASP A 523 20.41 15.22 -8.64
CA ASP A 523 20.75 14.30 -7.55
C ASP A 523 21.35 12.99 -8.10
N ALA A 524 22.34 12.44 -7.38
CA ALA A 524 23.13 11.30 -7.86
C ALA A 524 22.35 9.98 -7.94
N ASP A 525 21.23 9.87 -7.24
CA ASP A 525 20.33 8.71 -7.19
C ASP A 525 19.24 8.81 -8.26
N CYS A 526 19.66 8.91 -9.52
CA CYS A 526 18.76 9.01 -10.67
C CYS A 526 19.19 8.12 -11.85
N VAL A 527 18.24 7.39 -12.43
CA VAL A 527 18.45 6.61 -13.67
C VAL A 527 18.02 7.44 -14.87
N VAL A 528 18.98 7.97 -15.64
CA VAL A 528 18.70 8.77 -16.83
C VAL A 528 18.47 7.86 -18.04
N LEU A 529 17.40 8.10 -18.79
CA LEU A 529 17.00 7.28 -19.93
C LEU A 529 17.31 7.91 -21.29
N ASN A 530 17.38 9.24 -21.35
CA ASN A 530 17.56 10.02 -22.57
C ASN A 530 18.43 11.27 -22.30
N SER A 531 18.88 11.97 -23.35
CA SER A 531 19.60 13.25 -23.22
C SER A 531 18.81 14.29 -22.43
N LEU A 532 19.51 15.09 -21.62
CA LEU A 532 18.93 16.17 -20.82
C LEU A 532 18.86 17.52 -21.53
N ASP A 533 19.21 17.60 -22.82
CA ASP A 533 19.19 18.83 -23.63
C ASP A 533 17.87 19.59 -23.53
N PHE A 534 16.75 18.85 -23.54
CA PHE A 534 15.42 19.43 -23.47
C PHE A 534 15.26 20.41 -22.29
N ALA A 535 15.89 20.11 -21.16
CA ALA A 535 15.75 20.91 -19.95
C ALA A 535 16.61 22.18 -20.02
N PHE A 536 17.76 22.11 -20.68
CA PHE A 536 18.57 23.29 -20.95
C PHE A 536 17.90 24.20 -21.99
N ASP A 537 17.31 23.64 -23.04
CA ASP A 537 16.61 24.41 -24.08
C ASP A 537 15.38 25.13 -23.48
N LEU A 538 14.67 24.47 -22.57
CA LEU A 538 13.60 25.11 -21.79
C LEU A 538 14.15 26.21 -20.86
N ALA A 539 15.30 26.01 -20.23
CA ALA A 539 15.91 27.01 -19.36
C ALA A 539 16.41 28.24 -20.12
N ASP A 540 16.88 28.09 -21.35
CA ASP A 540 17.30 29.22 -22.20
C ASP A 540 16.13 30.16 -22.53
N THR A 541 14.91 29.63 -22.57
CA THR A 541 13.71 30.40 -22.90
C THR A 541 12.99 30.93 -21.67
N THR A 542 12.96 30.16 -20.58
CA THR A 542 12.19 30.49 -19.38
C THR A 542 13.05 31.01 -18.23
N GLY A 543 14.36 30.75 -18.22
CA GLY A 543 15.30 31.18 -17.19
C GLY A 543 15.53 30.14 -16.08
N PHE A 544 14.51 29.36 -15.72
CA PHE A 544 14.61 28.27 -14.74
C PHE A 544 13.68 27.11 -15.11
N VAL A 545 14.14 25.88 -14.90
CA VAL A 545 13.34 24.65 -15.07
C VAL A 545 13.48 23.77 -13.84
N GLY A 546 12.35 23.27 -13.34
CA GLY A 546 12.31 22.30 -12.23
C GLY A 546 11.05 21.44 -12.32
N TYR A 547 10.75 20.69 -11.26
CA TYR A 547 9.50 19.91 -11.17
C TYR A 547 8.97 19.88 -9.74
N ARG A 548 7.71 19.50 -9.56
CA ARG A 548 7.11 19.25 -8.24
C ARG A 548 7.17 17.77 -7.87
N ASP A 549 7.49 17.47 -6.63
CA ASP A 549 7.43 16.10 -6.12
C ASP A 549 5.97 15.62 -5.97
N PRO A 550 5.73 14.32 -5.68
CA PRO A 550 4.37 13.79 -5.53
C PRO A 550 3.56 14.40 -4.37
N LEU A 551 4.19 15.09 -3.41
CA LEU A 551 3.51 15.84 -2.36
C LEU A 551 3.20 17.29 -2.76
N GLY A 552 3.61 17.70 -3.96
CA GLY A 552 3.31 19.01 -4.54
C GLY A 552 4.38 20.07 -4.28
N TYR A 553 5.46 19.77 -3.55
CA TYR A 553 6.54 20.74 -3.30
C TYR A 553 7.48 20.85 -4.49
N MET A 554 8.04 22.02 -4.77
CA MET A 554 9.15 22.11 -5.74
C MET A 554 10.32 21.24 -5.26
N SER A 555 10.75 20.32 -6.11
CA SER A 555 11.88 19.44 -5.82
C SER A 555 13.20 20.12 -6.19
N ALA A 556 14.18 20.01 -5.30
CA ALA A 556 15.53 20.47 -5.56
C ALA A 556 16.44 19.38 -6.16
N SER A 557 15.91 18.18 -6.47
CA SER A 557 16.68 17.06 -7.03
C SER A 557 16.97 17.20 -8.53
N PHE A 558 16.21 18.08 -9.21
CA PHE A 558 16.40 18.41 -10.63
C PHE A 558 16.10 19.89 -10.84
N MET A 559 17.12 20.67 -11.17
CA MET A 559 16.99 22.11 -11.36
C MET A 559 17.92 22.57 -12.49
N VAL A 560 17.40 23.38 -13.41
CA VAL A 560 18.18 24.00 -14.49
C VAL A 560 18.03 25.50 -14.41
N SER A 561 19.13 26.24 -14.51
CA SER A 561 19.10 27.70 -14.52
C SER A 561 20.26 28.29 -15.29
N ALA A 562 20.01 29.41 -15.97
CA ALA A 562 21.09 30.31 -16.37
C ALA A 562 21.80 30.88 -15.11
N PRO A 563 23.11 31.17 -15.18
CA PRO A 563 23.83 31.77 -14.07
C PRO A 563 23.23 33.13 -13.72
N GLY A 564 22.98 33.37 -12.43
CA GLY A 564 22.30 34.59 -11.96
C GLY A 564 20.85 34.74 -12.40
N GLY A 565 20.17 33.66 -12.83
CA GLY A 565 18.74 33.66 -13.12
C GLY A 565 17.89 34.16 -11.95
N ALA A 566 16.74 34.78 -12.22
CA ALA A 566 15.92 35.42 -11.18
C ALA A 566 15.46 34.44 -10.10
N VAL A 567 14.90 33.30 -10.51
CA VAL A 567 14.43 32.23 -9.60
C VAL A 567 15.60 31.67 -8.77
N ILE A 568 16.71 31.30 -9.40
CA ILE A 568 17.81 30.67 -8.66
C ILE A 568 18.52 31.66 -7.72
N ARG A 569 18.61 32.94 -8.10
CA ARG A 569 19.16 33.98 -7.22
C ARG A 569 18.27 34.18 -6.00
N ASP A 570 16.96 34.31 -6.17
CA ASP A 570 16.03 34.44 -5.03
C ASP A 570 16.07 33.18 -4.14
N HIS A 571 16.07 31.97 -4.74
CA HIS A 571 16.24 30.73 -4.01
C HIS A 571 17.53 30.71 -3.17
N TYR A 572 18.68 31.03 -3.79
CA TYR A 572 19.97 31.07 -3.11
C TYR A 572 20.03 32.11 -2.00
N GLU A 573 19.50 33.32 -2.23
CA GLU A 573 19.46 34.39 -1.23
C GLU A 573 18.63 33.97 -0.01
N ARG A 574 17.49 33.29 -0.21
CA ARG A 574 16.68 32.72 0.87
C ARG A 574 17.41 31.63 1.63
N VAL A 575 18.08 30.69 0.93
CA VAL A 575 18.89 29.65 1.56
C VAL A 575 19.98 30.27 2.45
N CYS A 576 20.71 31.27 1.93
CA CYS A 576 21.71 32.02 2.68
C CYS A 576 21.10 32.75 3.89
N ALA A 577 19.91 33.35 3.74
CA ALA A 577 19.21 34.01 4.84
C ALA A 577 18.82 33.01 5.95
N VAL A 578 18.31 31.83 5.59
CA VAL A 578 17.99 30.75 6.54
C VAL A 578 19.24 30.28 7.27
N LEU A 579 20.36 30.08 6.56
CA LEU A 579 21.63 29.66 7.15
C LEU A 579 22.24 30.72 8.10
N ARG A 580 22.06 32.00 7.80
CA ARG A 580 22.49 33.11 8.67
C ARG A 580 21.53 33.31 9.86
N SER A 581 20.31 32.80 9.78
CA SER A 581 19.36 32.85 10.87
C SER A 581 19.76 31.89 12.01
N ARG A 582 19.59 32.32 13.26
CA ARG A 582 19.87 31.50 14.46
C ARG A 582 18.72 30.54 14.83
N HIS A 583 17.76 30.32 13.93
CA HIS A 583 16.60 29.48 14.20
C HIS A 583 16.89 28.00 13.94
N GLU A 584 16.14 27.14 14.64
CA GLU A 584 16.10 25.71 14.38
C GLU A 584 15.47 25.46 12.99
N ARG A 585 16.07 24.56 12.21
CA ARG A 585 15.72 24.35 10.78
C ARG A 585 14.98 23.04 10.58
N GLY A 586 13.86 23.10 9.86
CA GLY A 586 13.14 21.95 9.35
C GLY A 586 13.85 21.27 8.18
N TRP A 587 13.34 20.10 7.79
CA TRP A 587 13.95 19.28 6.74
C TRP A 587 14.01 19.99 5.38
N LEU A 588 12.98 20.75 5.02
CA LEU A 588 12.82 21.39 3.70
C LEU A 588 13.29 22.84 3.62
N ASP A 589 13.82 23.39 4.72
CA ASP A 589 14.07 24.84 4.88
C ASP A 589 15.24 25.35 4.02
N LEU A 590 16.09 24.46 3.51
CA LEU A 590 17.21 24.81 2.62
C LEU A 590 17.00 24.38 1.17
N SER A 591 15.85 23.74 0.86
CA SER A 591 15.55 23.23 -0.48
C SER A 591 14.14 23.64 -0.92
N SER A 592 13.14 22.79 -0.71
CA SER A 592 11.81 22.94 -1.30
C SER A 592 11.08 24.20 -0.87
N VAL A 593 11.16 24.59 0.41
CA VAL A 593 10.46 25.77 0.93
C VAL A 593 10.96 27.06 0.26
N PRO A 594 12.28 27.40 0.29
CA PRO A 594 12.76 28.59 -0.39
C PRO A 594 12.63 28.50 -1.91
N LEU A 595 12.69 27.31 -2.50
CA LEU A 595 12.53 27.13 -3.95
C LEU A 595 11.08 27.39 -4.40
N ASP A 596 10.08 26.90 -3.65
CA ASP A 596 8.67 27.18 -3.91
C ASP A 596 8.38 28.68 -3.85
N GLN A 597 8.93 29.36 -2.86
CA GLN A 597 8.80 30.81 -2.72
C GLN A 597 9.40 31.54 -3.92
N ALA A 598 10.60 31.14 -4.36
CA ALA A 598 11.28 31.76 -5.50
C ALA A 598 10.54 31.54 -6.83
N VAL A 599 10.06 30.31 -7.08
CA VAL A 599 9.24 30.01 -8.27
C VAL A 599 7.93 30.77 -8.25
N THR A 600 7.29 30.89 -7.08
CA THR A 600 6.04 31.64 -6.90
C THR A 600 6.26 33.15 -7.09
N ALA A 601 7.43 33.68 -6.69
CA ALA A 601 7.78 35.09 -6.87
C ALA A 601 8.13 35.46 -8.32
N HIS A 602 8.50 34.48 -9.14
CA HIS A 602 8.94 34.67 -10.53
C HIS A 602 8.27 33.68 -11.51
N PRO A 603 6.92 33.64 -11.58
CA PRO A 603 6.19 32.64 -12.35
C PRO A 603 6.45 32.72 -13.87
N GLU A 604 6.75 33.91 -14.39
CA GLU A 604 7.10 34.13 -15.80
C GLU A 604 8.54 33.72 -16.14
N ARG A 605 9.34 33.37 -15.14
CA ARG A 605 10.75 32.97 -15.27
C ARG A 605 11.01 31.52 -14.88
N ALA A 606 9.95 30.70 -14.79
CA ALA A 606 10.04 29.32 -14.36
C ALA A 606 9.18 28.40 -15.25
N HIS A 607 9.73 27.25 -15.62
CA HIS A 607 8.99 26.15 -16.22
C HIS A 607 8.98 24.95 -15.26
N VAL A 608 7.79 24.43 -14.96
CA VAL A 608 7.62 23.26 -14.09
C VAL A 608 7.26 22.05 -14.93
N LEU A 609 8.16 21.06 -14.97
CA LEU A 609 8.00 19.81 -15.70
C LEU A 609 6.98 18.88 -15.01
N PRO A 610 6.27 18.02 -15.76
CA PRO A 610 5.42 16.98 -15.20
C PRO A 610 6.23 16.01 -14.31
N THR A 611 5.70 15.71 -13.13
CA THR A 611 6.35 14.83 -12.15
C THR A 611 6.67 13.47 -12.74
N GLU A 612 5.76 12.90 -13.54
CA GLU A 612 5.90 11.56 -14.11
C GLU A 612 6.99 11.47 -15.18
N ARG A 613 7.46 12.60 -15.72
CA ARG A 613 8.57 12.64 -16.68
C ARG A 613 9.93 12.50 -15.98
N ILE A 614 10.01 12.86 -14.70
CA ILE A 614 11.24 12.92 -13.90
C ILE A 614 11.25 11.84 -12.80
N MET A 615 10.10 11.63 -12.15
CA MET A 615 9.89 10.69 -11.05
C MET A 615 8.64 9.83 -11.29
N PRO A 616 8.65 8.90 -12.27
CA PRO A 616 7.56 7.95 -12.52
C PRO A 616 7.11 7.14 -11.30
N ILE A 617 8.05 6.84 -10.39
CA ILE A 617 7.79 6.12 -9.14
C ILE A 617 8.10 7.06 -8.00
N SER A 618 7.05 7.41 -7.24
CA SER A 618 7.19 8.19 -6.01
C SER A 618 8.14 7.51 -5.03
N TRP A 619 8.87 8.30 -4.25
CA TRP A 619 9.67 7.78 -3.13
C TRP A 619 8.78 7.07 -2.10
N GLN A 620 7.46 7.35 -2.08
CA GLN A 620 6.49 6.62 -1.27
C GLN A 620 6.29 5.17 -1.72
N ALA A 621 6.62 4.85 -2.97
CA ALA A 621 6.46 3.53 -3.59
C ALA A 621 7.83 2.90 -3.97
N SER A 622 8.90 3.23 -3.26
CA SER A 622 10.25 2.75 -3.61
C SER A 622 10.40 1.23 -3.57
N GLU A 623 9.57 0.49 -2.83
CA GLU A 623 9.54 -0.99 -2.89
C GLU A 623 9.38 -1.55 -4.30
N ARG A 624 8.74 -0.82 -5.22
CA ARG A 624 8.62 -1.21 -6.63
C ARG A 624 9.98 -1.41 -7.30
N LEU A 625 11.00 -0.67 -6.88
CA LEU A 625 12.37 -0.82 -7.38
C LEU A 625 12.97 -2.21 -7.08
N SER A 626 12.45 -2.88 -6.04
CA SER A 626 12.86 -4.22 -5.60
C SER A 626 11.92 -5.35 -6.04
N GLU A 627 10.93 -5.07 -6.89
CA GLU A 627 10.09 -6.09 -7.51
C GLU A 627 10.92 -6.96 -8.45
N ARG A 628 10.82 -8.29 -8.34
CA ARG A 628 11.57 -9.25 -9.13
C ARG A 628 10.67 -9.86 -10.19
N HIS A 629 10.95 -9.54 -11.46
CA HIS A 629 10.26 -10.10 -12.61
C HIS A 629 11.20 -10.23 -13.81
N PRO A 630 10.87 -11.07 -14.81
CA PRO A 630 11.55 -11.02 -16.10
C PRO A 630 11.43 -9.63 -16.74
N ASP A 631 12.44 -9.21 -17.51
CA ASP A 631 12.45 -7.89 -18.18
C ASP A 631 11.21 -7.63 -19.03
N ALA A 632 10.65 -8.68 -19.65
CA ALA A 632 9.40 -8.59 -20.43
C ALA A 632 8.19 -8.13 -19.60
N VAL A 633 8.15 -8.47 -18.31
CA VAL A 633 7.09 -8.04 -17.37
C VAL A 633 7.35 -6.61 -16.90
N HIS A 634 8.61 -6.29 -16.61
CA HIS A 634 9.00 -4.93 -16.23
C HIS A 634 8.73 -3.91 -17.35
N GLU A 635 8.89 -4.31 -18.61
CA GLU A 635 8.57 -3.48 -19.78
C GLU A 635 7.09 -3.03 -19.80
N LEU A 636 6.16 -3.82 -19.25
CA LEU A 636 4.73 -3.46 -19.18
C LEU A 636 4.47 -2.29 -18.22
N SER A 637 5.30 -2.16 -17.17
CA SER A 637 5.22 -1.08 -16.16
C SER A 637 6.18 0.08 -16.45
N PHE A 638 7.01 -0.06 -17.49
CA PHE A 638 8.01 0.93 -17.86
C PHE A 638 7.39 2.13 -18.57
N ARG A 639 7.76 3.34 -18.16
CA ARG A 639 7.33 4.59 -18.81
C ARG A 639 8.35 5.03 -19.84
N SER A 640 8.05 4.74 -21.10
CA SER A 640 8.90 5.12 -22.23
C SER A 640 8.96 6.64 -22.47
N ASP A 641 7.98 7.40 -21.98
CA ASP A 641 7.95 8.87 -22.05
C ASP A 641 8.76 9.55 -20.93
N ALA A 642 9.24 8.80 -19.95
CA ALA A 642 10.07 9.33 -18.88
C ALA A 642 11.46 9.73 -19.40
N ALA A 643 11.94 10.90 -19.02
CA ALA A 643 13.32 11.30 -19.27
C ALA A 643 14.29 10.58 -18.32
N MET A 644 13.81 10.28 -17.11
CA MET A 644 14.57 9.61 -16.06
C MET A 644 13.65 9.00 -15.00
N TYR A 645 14.24 8.20 -14.12
CA TYR A 645 13.65 7.74 -12.87
C TYR A 645 14.45 8.30 -11.71
N MET A 646 13.96 9.39 -11.12
CA MET A 646 14.46 9.93 -9.86
C MET A 646 14.18 8.93 -8.73
N LEU A 647 15.22 8.52 -8.00
CA LEU A 647 15.11 7.59 -6.88
C LEU A 647 15.17 8.34 -5.55
N SER A 648 15.29 7.59 -4.45
CA SER A 648 15.64 8.16 -3.15
C SER A 648 16.59 7.23 -2.42
N ASN A 649 17.83 7.67 -2.26
CA ASN A 649 18.89 6.98 -1.54
C ASN A 649 18.50 6.75 -0.07
N ASN A 650 17.71 7.67 0.51
CA ASN A 650 17.18 7.48 1.86
C ASN A 650 16.19 6.32 1.91
N THR A 651 15.20 6.25 1.01
CA THR A 651 14.22 5.14 1.02
C THR A 651 14.85 3.82 0.62
N ILE A 652 15.78 3.82 -0.35
CA ILE A 652 16.53 2.63 -0.76
C ILE A 652 17.28 2.03 0.44
N LYS A 653 17.95 2.85 1.26
CA LYS A 653 18.69 2.39 2.46
C LYS A 653 17.81 2.06 3.66
N SER A 654 16.73 2.80 3.88
CA SER A 654 15.92 2.69 5.11
C SER A 654 14.81 1.65 5.02
N ARG A 655 14.24 1.39 3.83
CA ARG A 655 13.13 0.45 3.67
C ARG A 655 13.62 -0.99 3.54
N ARG A 656 12.95 -1.90 4.23
CA ARG A 656 13.32 -3.32 4.24
C ARG A 656 13.34 -3.96 2.84
N ALA A 657 12.36 -3.63 2.00
CA ALA A 657 12.21 -4.21 0.66
C ALA A 657 13.39 -3.84 -0.26
N THR A 658 13.84 -2.59 -0.21
CA THR A 658 14.88 -2.05 -1.11
C THR A 658 16.29 -2.09 -0.53
N ARG A 659 16.45 -2.30 0.79
CA ARG A 659 17.77 -2.24 1.45
C ARG A 659 18.80 -3.17 0.84
N VAL A 660 18.37 -4.30 0.26
CA VAL A 660 19.26 -5.21 -0.46
C VAL A 660 19.98 -4.51 -1.63
N LEU A 661 19.26 -3.66 -2.39
CA LEU A 661 19.79 -2.92 -3.53
C LEU A 661 20.92 -1.97 -3.12
N ALA A 662 20.87 -1.43 -1.90
CA ALA A 662 21.88 -0.52 -1.37
C ALA A 662 23.25 -1.18 -1.14
N HIS A 663 23.30 -2.50 -1.06
CA HIS A 663 24.50 -3.27 -0.72
C HIS A 663 25.00 -4.15 -1.87
N MET A 664 24.25 -4.24 -2.97
CA MET A 664 24.65 -5.03 -4.12
C MET A 664 25.75 -4.32 -4.93
N PRO A 665 26.81 -5.06 -5.32
CA PRO A 665 27.75 -4.59 -6.34
C PRO A 665 27.03 -4.24 -7.65
N ALA A 666 27.58 -3.28 -8.40
CA ALA A 666 26.99 -2.84 -9.67
C ALA A 666 26.82 -3.99 -10.69
N ALA A 667 27.78 -4.92 -10.75
CA ALA A 667 27.71 -6.10 -11.61
C ALA A 667 26.55 -7.02 -11.23
N ASP A 668 26.35 -7.26 -9.93
CA ASP A 668 25.27 -8.11 -9.42
C ASP A 668 23.90 -7.44 -9.67
N LEU A 669 23.81 -6.12 -9.47
CA LEU A 669 22.60 -5.36 -9.81
C LEU A 669 22.25 -5.52 -11.29
N LEU A 670 23.22 -5.44 -12.21
CA LEU A 670 22.96 -5.61 -13.65
C LEU A 670 22.59 -7.04 -14.04
N ALA A 671 22.99 -8.05 -13.27
CA ALA A 671 22.66 -9.45 -13.52
C ALA A 671 21.26 -9.84 -12.99
N ASP A 672 20.79 -9.17 -11.95
CA ASP A 672 19.57 -9.53 -11.23
C ASP A 672 18.27 -9.12 -11.97
N SER A 673 17.11 -9.57 -11.48
CA SER A 673 15.77 -9.37 -12.06
C SER A 673 14.93 -8.30 -11.36
N TYR A 674 15.57 -7.42 -10.56
CA TYR A 674 14.86 -6.29 -9.94
C TYR A 674 14.37 -5.29 -10.99
N PHE A 675 13.29 -4.57 -10.71
CA PHE A 675 12.85 -3.47 -11.58
C PHE A 675 13.98 -2.42 -11.74
N LEU A 676 14.72 -2.11 -10.67
CA LEU A 676 15.89 -1.23 -10.76
C LEU A 676 16.99 -1.82 -11.67
N SER A 677 17.21 -3.13 -11.65
CA SER A 677 18.13 -3.83 -12.56
C SER A 677 17.70 -3.67 -14.02
N PHE A 678 16.41 -3.87 -14.29
CA PHE A 678 15.82 -3.64 -15.61
C PHE A 678 16.01 -2.18 -16.06
N LEU A 679 15.76 -1.19 -15.20
CA LEU A 679 15.96 0.22 -15.52
C LEU A 679 17.40 0.52 -15.93
N PHE A 680 18.40 0.00 -15.20
CA PHE A 680 19.81 0.19 -15.56
C PHE A 680 20.16 -0.47 -16.89
N ARG A 681 19.69 -1.70 -17.13
CA ARG A 681 19.89 -2.40 -18.41
C ARG A 681 19.29 -1.63 -19.57
N ARG A 682 18.05 -1.16 -19.40
CA ARG A 682 17.31 -0.35 -20.38
C ARG A 682 18.05 0.95 -20.68
N ALA A 683 18.46 1.68 -19.64
CA ALA A 683 19.19 2.93 -19.75
C ALA A 683 20.55 2.80 -20.44
N LEU A 684 21.28 1.72 -20.15
CA LEU A 684 22.64 1.50 -20.67
C LEU A 684 22.67 0.68 -21.98
N GLY A 685 21.52 0.20 -22.46
CA GLY A 685 21.42 -0.69 -23.61
C GLY A 685 22.12 -2.04 -23.41
N ARG A 686 22.14 -2.55 -22.17
CA ARG A 686 22.85 -3.79 -21.80
C ARG A 686 21.86 -4.97 -21.71
N PRO A 687 22.17 -6.14 -22.30
CA PRO A 687 21.34 -7.33 -22.11
C PRO A 687 21.43 -7.84 -20.66
N GLN A 688 20.46 -8.66 -20.24
CA GLN A 688 20.58 -9.37 -18.97
C GLN A 688 21.78 -10.31 -19.01
N LEU A 689 22.81 -9.99 -18.24
CA LEU A 689 23.98 -10.85 -18.07
C LEU A 689 23.56 -12.01 -17.18
N VAL A 690 23.58 -13.24 -17.72
CA VAL A 690 23.56 -14.45 -16.88
C VAL A 690 24.93 -14.50 -16.24
N PRO A 691 25.07 -14.28 -14.93
CA PRO A 691 26.39 -14.21 -14.34
C PRO A 691 27.01 -15.62 -14.41
N GLU A 692 28.19 -15.71 -15.01
CA GLU A 692 29.02 -16.91 -14.99
C GLU A 692 29.61 -17.05 -13.58
N ILE A 693 28.78 -17.52 -12.66
CA ILE A 693 29.14 -17.57 -11.26
C ILE A 693 29.92 -18.85 -10.98
N LYS A 694 31.25 -18.71 -10.89
CA LYS A 694 32.11 -19.62 -10.13
C LYS A 694 31.90 -19.38 -8.63
N TYR A 695 30.95 -20.10 -8.02
CA TYR A 695 31.00 -20.32 -6.57
C TYR A 695 31.62 -21.69 -6.31
N ALA A 696 32.69 -21.69 -5.52
CA ALA A 696 33.33 -22.86 -4.99
C ALA A 696 32.45 -23.47 -3.87
N TYR A 697 31.36 -24.12 -4.24
CA TYR A 697 30.69 -25.15 -3.45
C TYR A 697 30.18 -26.19 -4.44
N SER A 698 30.37 -27.47 -4.11
CA SER A 698 30.28 -28.63 -5.01
C SER A 698 29.17 -28.52 -6.06
N THR A 699 29.56 -28.75 -7.31
CA THR A 699 28.72 -28.79 -8.52
C THR A 699 27.76 -29.98 -8.56
N ASP A 700 27.66 -30.78 -7.51
CA ASP A 700 26.77 -31.93 -7.46
C ASP A 700 25.40 -31.50 -6.91
N ARG A 701 24.59 -30.87 -7.77
CA ARG A 701 23.13 -30.84 -7.55
C ARG A 701 22.59 -32.25 -7.81
N GLU A 702 22.65 -33.11 -6.81
CA GLU A 702 21.72 -34.24 -6.74
C GLU A 702 20.33 -33.63 -6.56
N THR A 703 19.52 -33.64 -7.62
CA THR A 703 18.09 -33.28 -7.51
C THR A 703 17.42 -34.21 -6.50
N GLU A 704 16.84 -33.67 -5.42
CA GLU A 704 15.99 -34.46 -4.53
C GLU A 704 14.82 -35.06 -5.32
N GLU A 705 14.89 -36.37 -5.59
CA GLU A 705 13.75 -37.12 -6.12
C GLU A 705 12.76 -37.37 -4.98
N PHE A 706 11.58 -36.75 -5.06
CA PHE A 706 10.53 -36.95 -4.08
C PHE A 706 10.06 -38.42 -4.05
N ASP A 707 10.18 -39.04 -2.87
CA ASP A 707 9.84 -40.45 -2.68
C ASP A 707 8.40 -40.62 -2.14
N GLU A 708 7.47 -40.77 -3.08
CA GLU A 708 6.04 -40.85 -2.80
C GLU A 708 5.66 -42.08 -1.94
N GLY A 709 6.22 -43.25 -2.24
CA GLY A 709 5.90 -44.47 -1.50
C GLY A 709 6.50 -44.51 -0.10
N ALA A 710 7.65 -43.88 0.10
CA ALA A 710 8.21 -43.65 1.43
C ALA A 710 7.31 -42.76 2.29
N LEU A 711 6.83 -41.64 1.73
CA LEU A 711 5.91 -40.75 2.44
C LEU A 711 4.58 -41.44 2.76
N ASP A 712 4.00 -42.17 1.80
CA ASP A 712 2.74 -42.89 2.01
C ASP A 712 2.84 -43.95 3.11
N PHE A 713 3.96 -44.69 3.14
CA PHE A 713 4.23 -45.67 4.19
C PHE A 713 4.32 -45.00 5.57
N LEU A 714 5.09 -43.91 5.70
CA LEU A 714 5.26 -43.23 6.98
C LEU A 714 3.96 -42.55 7.44
N ALA A 715 3.26 -41.86 6.54
CA ALA A 715 1.99 -41.23 6.83
C ALA A 715 0.92 -42.26 7.23
N GLY A 716 0.85 -43.40 6.54
CA GLY A 716 -0.07 -44.49 6.86
C GLY A 716 0.25 -45.20 8.17
N ARG A 717 1.53 -45.55 8.40
CA ARG A 717 1.97 -46.29 9.61
C ARG A 717 1.79 -45.46 10.88
N PHE A 718 2.05 -44.16 10.81
CA PHE A 718 2.07 -43.30 11.99
C PHE A 718 0.91 -42.31 12.07
N GLY A 719 0.05 -42.24 11.06
CA GLY A 719 -1.03 -41.27 10.99
C GLY A 719 -0.52 -39.82 10.94
N ALA A 720 0.60 -39.57 10.26
CA ALA A 720 1.20 -38.23 10.18
C ALA A 720 0.30 -37.29 9.36
N ARG A 721 -0.06 -36.13 9.94
CA ARG A 721 -0.91 -35.10 9.32
C ARG A 721 -0.20 -33.77 9.13
N THR A 722 1.00 -33.64 9.68
CA THR A 722 1.85 -32.45 9.60
C THR A 722 3.29 -32.86 9.25
N LEU A 723 3.94 -32.11 8.34
CA LEU A 723 5.28 -32.39 7.85
C LEU A 723 6.15 -31.14 7.79
N ILE A 724 7.40 -31.24 8.22
CA ILE A 724 8.46 -30.23 7.98
C ILE A 724 9.60 -30.83 7.16
N ASP A 725 9.91 -30.20 6.04
CA ASP A 725 10.97 -30.62 5.12
C ASP A 725 12.23 -29.76 5.32
N VAL A 726 13.26 -30.32 5.95
CA VAL A 726 14.49 -29.63 6.37
C VAL A 726 15.59 -29.86 5.34
N GLY A 727 16.02 -28.77 4.69
CA GLY A 727 16.96 -28.84 3.57
C GLY A 727 16.30 -28.68 2.20
N CYS A 728 15.01 -28.31 2.19
CA CYS A 728 14.13 -28.16 1.04
C CYS A 728 14.78 -27.31 -0.08
N ASP A 729 15.26 -27.97 -1.12
CA ASP A 729 15.90 -27.40 -2.30
C ASP A 729 14.90 -27.12 -3.44
N SER A 730 13.67 -27.64 -3.33
CA SER A 730 12.51 -27.28 -4.14
C SER A 730 11.19 -27.46 -3.37
N PRO A 731 10.10 -26.74 -3.71
CA PRO A 731 8.82 -26.87 -3.00
C PRO A 731 8.03 -28.14 -3.34
N GLU A 732 8.56 -29.02 -4.19
CA GLU A 732 7.84 -30.17 -4.73
C GLU A 732 7.39 -31.14 -3.61
N THR A 733 8.30 -31.47 -2.69
CA THR A 733 8.02 -32.32 -1.51
C THR A 733 6.84 -31.77 -0.69
N VAL A 734 6.83 -30.45 -0.49
CA VAL A 734 5.79 -29.76 0.28
C VAL A 734 4.45 -29.78 -0.44
N TYR A 735 4.42 -29.54 -1.75
CA TYR A 735 3.19 -29.57 -2.53
C TYR A 735 2.59 -30.98 -2.62
N ARG A 736 3.43 -32.00 -2.83
CA ARG A 736 2.97 -33.39 -2.92
C ARG A 736 2.43 -33.92 -1.60
N ALA A 737 3.06 -33.57 -0.48
CA ALA A 737 2.51 -33.86 0.85
C ALA A 737 1.12 -33.20 1.06
N LYS A 738 0.96 -31.93 0.63
CA LYS A 738 -0.34 -31.23 0.69
C LYS A 738 -1.42 -31.89 -0.17
N HIS A 739 -1.08 -32.37 -1.36
CA HIS A 739 -2.02 -33.12 -2.22
C HIS A 739 -2.53 -34.40 -1.57
N LYS A 740 -1.76 -34.99 -0.65
CA LYS A 740 -2.16 -36.17 0.15
C LYS A 740 -2.88 -35.81 1.45
N GLY A 741 -3.24 -34.54 1.64
CA GLY A 741 -3.94 -34.06 2.84
C GLY A 741 -3.04 -33.85 4.07
N ILE A 742 -1.72 -33.88 3.89
CA ILE A 742 -0.74 -33.61 4.96
C ILE A 742 -0.40 -32.11 4.93
N ARG A 743 -0.54 -31.42 6.06
CA ARG A 743 -0.14 -30.01 6.17
C ARG A 743 1.39 -29.93 6.21
N ALA A 744 2.01 -29.38 5.18
CA ALA A 744 3.47 -29.38 5.04
C ALA A 744 4.08 -27.98 4.90
N VAL A 745 5.33 -27.84 5.33
CA VAL A 745 6.19 -26.66 5.15
C VAL A 745 7.64 -27.08 4.90
N GLY A 746 8.35 -26.36 4.02
CA GLY A 746 9.78 -26.56 3.76
C GLY A 746 10.66 -25.57 4.51
N VAL A 747 11.94 -25.87 4.65
CA VAL A 747 12.94 -25.00 5.27
C VAL A 747 14.19 -25.02 4.42
N SER A 748 14.62 -23.85 3.94
CA SER A 748 15.81 -23.71 3.11
C SER A 748 16.65 -22.51 3.53
N GLY A 749 17.97 -22.71 3.56
CA GLY A 749 18.93 -21.62 3.68
C GLY A 749 19.23 -20.93 2.34
N ASP A 750 18.74 -21.48 1.22
CA ASP A 750 18.92 -20.88 -0.09
C ASP A 750 17.84 -19.82 -0.36
N PRO A 751 18.20 -18.52 -0.39
CA PRO A 751 17.23 -17.46 -0.65
C PRO A 751 16.60 -17.55 -2.04
N ARG A 752 17.21 -18.27 -3.00
CA ARG A 752 16.63 -18.48 -4.34
C ARG A 752 15.43 -19.41 -4.31
N VAL A 753 15.37 -20.30 -3.32
CA VAL A 753 14.30 -21.28 -3.16
C VAL A 753 13.26 -20.78 -2.15
N ALA A 754 13.70 -20.16 -1.05
CA ALA A 754 12.81 -19.81 0.05
C ALA A 754 12.13 -18.42 -0.08
N ARG A 755 12.81 -17.41 -0.61
CA ARG A 755 12.41 -15.99 -0.41
C ARG A 755 11.06 -15.63 -1.03
N ASP A 756 10.72 -16.25 -2.15
CA ASP A 756 9.48 -16.00 -2.89
C ASP A 756 8.54 -17.22 -2.91
N CYS A 757 8.84 -18.24 -2.10
CA CYS A 757 8.05 -19.46 -2.03
C CYS A 757 7.17 -19.49 -0.77
N GLN A 758 5.85 -19.37 -0.95
CA GLN A 758 4.87 -19.31 0.14
C GLN A 758 4.85 -20.54 1.07
N VAL A 759 5.51 -21.63 0.68
CA VAL A 759 5.50 -22.90 1.41
C VAL A 759 6.86 -23.28 1.99
N ILE A 760 7.88 -22.42 1.84
CA ILE A 760 9.24 -22.64 2.34
C ILE A 760 9.66 -21.48 3.24
N ILE A 761 10.26 -21.81 4.38
CA ILE A 761 10.80 -20.88 5.36
C ILE A 761 12.28 -20.61 5.01
N GLU A 762 12.65 -19.35 4.78
CA GLU A 762 14.05 -18.94 4.64
C GLU A 762 14.72 -19.01 6.03
N HIS A 763 15.60 -19.98 6.23
CA HIS A 763 16.28 -20.18 7.50
C HIS A 763 17.71 -20.72 7.34
N ASP A 764 18.66 -20.05 8.00
CA ASP A 764 20.08 -20.39 8.01
C ASP A 764 20.46 -21.05 9.34
N TYR A 765 20.65 -22.38 9.32
CA TYR A 765 21.02 -23.19 10.48
C TYR A 765 22.45 -22.93 11.00
N THR A 766 23.29 -22.17 10.31
CA THR A 766 24.59 -21.76 10.86
C THR A 766 24.46 -20.69 11.95
N ARG A 767 23.31 -20.00 12.00
CA ARG A 767 23.07 -18.88 12.91
C ARG A 767 22.35 -19.29 14.18
N LYS A 768 21.26 -20.04 14.05
CA LYS A 768 20.35 -20.39 15.16
C LYS A 768 19.43 -21.57 14.80
N PRO A 769 18.81 -22.23 15.80
CA PRO A 769 17.75 -23.20 15.55
C PRO A 769 16.48 -22.53 14.99
N LEU A 770 15.63 -23.32 14.31
CA LEU A 770 14.31 -22.92 13.85
C LEU A 770 13.23 -23.57 14.71
N PHE A 771 12.33 -22.76 15.26
CA PHE A 771 11.07 -23.23 15.83
C PHE A 771 9.92 -22.88 14.89
N ALA A 772 9.29 -23.89 14.30
CA ALA A 772 8.19 -23.74 13.33
C ALA A 772 6.87 -24.38 13.81
N GLY A 773 6.80 -24.78 15.08
CA GLY A 773 5.70 -25.54 15.68
C GLY A 773 6.00 -27.04 15.75
N GLU A 774 5.07 -27.80 16.32
CA GLU A 774 5.19 -29.26 16.42
C GLU A 774 4.71 -29.95 15.13
N PHE A 775 5.45 -30.97 14.70
CA PHE A 775 5.16 -31.74 13.49
C PHE A 775 5.09 -33.25 13.76
N ASP A 776 4.25 -33.96 13.03
CA ASP A 776 4.20 -35.42 13.11
C ASP A 776 5.43 -36.05 12.47
N LEU A 777 5.94 -35.45 11.37
CA LEU A 777 7.04 -35.97 10.57
C LEU A 777 8.04 -34.86 10.18
N GLY A 778 9.29 -35.02 10.60
CA GLY A 778 10.44 -34.31 10.04
C GLY A 778 11.02 -35.09 8.88
N TRP A 779 11.25 -34.43 7.76
CA TRP A 779 11.75 -34.99 6.51
C TRP A 779 13.06 -34.30 6.12
N SER A 780 14.07 -35.05 5.70
CA SER A 780 15.31 -34.47 5.17
C SER A 780 16.05 -35.47 4.29
N ILE A 781 16.29 -35.13 3.03
CA ILE A 781 17.04 -35.97 2.08
C ILE A 781 18.30 -35.21 1.68
N SER A 782 19.46 -35.85 1.67
CA SER A 782 20.73 -35.30 1.14
C SER A 782 21.19 -33.95 1.73
N PHE A 783 20.52 -33.36 2.70
CA PHE A 783 20.88 -32.08 3.30
C PHE A 783 21.82 -32.23 4.49
N ILE A 784 21.50 -33.13 5.42
CA ILE A 784 22.24 -33.25 6.67
C ILE A 784 23.71 -33.62 6.47
N LYS A 785 24.09 -34.31 5.38
CA LYS A 785 25.50 -34.59 5.05
C LYS A 785 26.35 -33.33 4.87
N HIS A 786 25.72 -32.19 4.56
CA HIS A 786 26.39 -30.90 4.34
C HIS A 786 26.51 -30.04 5.61
N ILE A 787 25.94 -30.46 6.73
CA ILE A 787 25.98 -29.70 7.98
C ILE A 787 27.28 -29.94 8.73
N GLU A 788 28.05 -28.87 8.92
CA GLU A 788 29.23 -28.86 9.80
C GLU A 788 28.84 -29.22 11.23
N GLU A 789 29.69 -29.98 11.91
CA GLU A 789 29.43 -30.55 13.24
C GLU A 789 29.01 -29.50 14.28
N ARG A 790 29.65 -28.32 14.28
CA ARG A 790 29.33 -27.21 15.19
C ARG A 790 27.90 -26.67 15.03
N PHE A 791 27.23 -26.91 13.89
CA PHE A 791 25.87 -26.43 13.61
C PHE A 791 24.82 -27.54 13.69
N ALA A 792 25.22 -28.81 13.85
CA ALA A 792 24.29 -29.92 14.01
C ALA A 792 23.26 -29.71 15.14
N PRO A 793 23.60 -29.11 16.31
CA PRO A 793 22.62 -28.83 17.36
C PRO A 793 21.43 -27.97 16.89
N ASN A 794 21.64 -27.05 15.95
CA ASN A 794 20.57 -26.18 15.45
C ASN A 794 19.54 -26.95 14.61
N VAL A 795 19.98 -27.95 13.85
CA VAL A 795 19.11 -28.84 13.06
C VAL A 795 18.40 -29.83 13.98
N MET A 796 19.11 -30.39 14.97
CA MET A 796 18.52 -31.30 15.95
C MET A 796 17.41 -30.63 16.76
N ALA A 797 17.58 -29.36 17.15
CA ALA A 797 16.55 -28.60 17.84
C ALA A 797 15.23 -28.53 17.05
N THR A 798 15.29 -28.37 15.73
CA THR A 798 14.10 -28.39 14.87
C THR A 798 13.50 -29.79 14.77
N PHE A 799 14.33 -30.83 14.68
CA PHE A 799 13.81 -32.20 14.71
C PHE A 799 13.20 -32.60 16.05
N GLN A 800 13.61 -32.01 17.18
CA GLN A 800 12.99 -32.27 18.47
C GLN A 800 11.52 -31.82 18.55
N ASP A 801 11.07 -30.92 17.68
CA ASP A 801 9.65 -30.57 17.55
C ASP A 801 8.88 -31.58 16.68
N CYS A 802 9.56 -32.60 16.15
CA CYS A 802 8.95 -33.67 15.36
C CYS A 802 8.71 -34.94 16.19
N ARG A 803 7.58 -35.62 15.97
CA ARG A 803 7.32 -36.93 16.59
C ARG A 803 8.16 -38.05 15.95
N ILE A 804 8.34 -37.97 14.64
CA ILE A 804 9.09 -38.93 13.82
C ILE A 804 10.03 -38.14 12.93
N VAL A 805 11.23 -38.66 12.71
CA VAL A 805 12.22 -38.06 11.82
C VAL A 805 12.64 -39.10 10.79
N PHE A 806 12.51 -38.75 9.52
CA PHE A 806 13.04 -39.52 8.41
C PHE A 806 14.21 -38.75 7.78
N VAL A 807 15.34 -39.44 7.64
CA VAL A 807 16.52 -38.91 6.97
C VAL A 807 17.05 -39.88 5.94
N ALA A 808 17.53 -39.37 4.82
CA ALA A 808 18.23 -40.15 3.80
C ALA A 808 19.43 -39.37 3.24
N GLY A 809 20.40 -40.06 2.64
CA GLY A 809 21.55 -39.42 2.00
C GLY A 809 22.61 -38.98 3.00
N THR A 810 22.79 -39.72 4.09
CA THR A 810 23.80 -39.42 5.13
C THR A 810 25.25 -39.69 4.71
N GLY A 811 25.48 -40.39 3.59
CA GLY A 811 26.82 -40.80 3.15
C GLY A 811 27.56 -41.64 4.21
N SER A 812 28.88 -41.50 4.28
CA SER A 812 29.73 -42.16 5.30
C SER A 812 29.49 -41.66 6.74
N ALA A 813 28.65 -40.63 6.93
CA ALA A 813 28.36 -40.03 8.23
C ALA A 813 27.10 -40.59 8.91
N ALA A 814 26.55 -41.72 8.44
CA ALA A 814 25.31 -42.31 8.97
C ALA A 814 25.37 -42.59 10.48
N GLU A 815 26.47 -43.19 10.96
CA GLU A 815 26.66 -43.53 12.38
C GLU A 815 26.63 -42.27 13.28
N ARG A 816 27.24 -41.17 12.82
CA ARG A 816 27.23 -39.88 13.53
C ARG A 816 25.81 -39.34 13.70
N TRP A 817 25.01 -39.38 12.65
CA TRP A 817 23.64 -38.85 12.68
C TRP A 817 22.70 -39.72 13.52
N ILE A 818 22.90 -41.04 13.52
CA ILE A 818 22.21 -41.96 14.44
C ILE A 818 22.54 -41.57 15.89
N GLU A 819 23.81 -41.32 16.21
CA GLU A 819 24.23 -40.95 17.56
C GLU A 819 23.64 -39.59 17.99
N LEU A 820 23.68 -38.57 17.13
CA LEU A 820 23.11 -37.24 17.42
C LEU A 820 21.59 -37.28 17.63
N LEU A 821 20.86 -38.03 16.80
CA LEU A 821 19.42 -38.22 16.99
C LEU A 821 19.12 -39.00 18.29
N HIS A 822 19.96 -39.98 18.63
CA HIS A 822 19.84 -40.69 19.89
C HIS A 822 20.05 -39.80 21.12
N GLN A 823 21.09 -38.97 21.10
CA GLN A 823 21.37 -37.99 22.16
C GLN A 823 20.25 -36.94 22.33
N THR A 824 19.44 -36.71 21.29
CA THR A 824 18.36 -35.70 21.28
C THR A 824 16.99 -36.29 21.59
N GLY A 825 16.93 -37.57 21.97
CA GLY A 825 15.72 -38.24 22.46
C GLY A 825 14.98 -39.10 21.44
N PHE A 826 15.64 -39.44 20.32
CA PHE A 826 15.08 -40.33 19.30
C PHE A 826 15.68 -41.73 19.35
N ALA A 827 14.87 -42.76 19.14
CA ALA A 827 15.34 -44.13 18.93
C ALA A 827 15.18 -44.50 17.45
N LEU A 828 16.16 -45.21 16.89
CA LEU A 828 16.07 -45.77 15.54
C LEU A 828 14.96 -46.83 15.51
N ASP A 829 13.96 -46.67 14.64
CA ASP A 829 12.90 -47.65 14.40
C ASP A 829 13.32 -48.52 13.20
N THR A 830 13.88 -49.70 13.49
CA THR A 830 14.39 -50.63 12.48
C THR A 830 13.30 -51.14 11.56
N ASP A 831 12.09 -51.37 12.09
CA ASP A 831 10.96 -51.87 11.31
C ASP A 831 10.43 -50.80 10.35
N ALA A 832 10.32 -49.56 10.80
CA ALA A 832 9.93 -48.44 9.95
C ALA A 832 11.02 -48.10 8.94
N THR A 833 12.29 -48.26 9.29
CA THR A 833 13.44 -48.09 8.38
C THR A 833 13.38 -49.10 7.23
N GLU A 834 13.22 -50.38 7.52
CA GLU A 834 13.08 -51.40 6.49
C GLU A 834 11.75 -51.27 5.72
N GLY A 835 10.72 -50.76 6.38
CA GLY A 835 9.45 -50.40 5.75
C GLY A 835 9.60 -49.28 4.71
N VAL A 836 10.24 -48.17 5.06
CA VAL A 836 10.40 -47.02 4.16
C VAL A 836 11.27 -47.37 2.94
N ARG A 837 12.33 -48.17 3.14
CA ARG A 837 13.19 -48.64 2.05
C ARG A 837 12.45 -49.57 1.09
N ARG A 838 11.62 -50.47 1.61
CA ARG A 838 10.82 -51.41 0.80
C ARG A 838 9.74 -50.70 -0.01
N HIS A 839 9.11 -49.68 0.55
CA HIS A 839 8.01 -48.93 -0.09
C HIS A 839 8.50 -47.74 -0.93
N SER A 840 9.79 -47.42 -0.90
CA SER A 840 10.40 -46.39 -1.72
C SER A 840 10.02 -46.55 -3.20
N THR A 841 9.41 -45.54 -3.80
CA THR A 841 9.01 -45.52 -5.22
C THR A 841 10.14 -45.11 -6.15
N VAL A 842 11.26 -44.66 -5.60
CA VAL A 842 12.42 -44.19 -6.36
C VAL A 842 13.37 -45.36 -6.61
N GLU A 843 13.48 -45.81 -7.86
CA GLU A 843 14.28 -46.99 -8.21
C GLU A 843 15.79 -46.70 -8.18
N GLY A 844 16.51 -47.33 -7.25
CA GLY A 844 17.94 -47.06 -7.03
C GLY A 844 18.21 -45.77 -6.23
N GLY A 845 17.17 -45.08 -5.74
CA GLY A 845 17.28 -43.81 -5.04
C GLY A 845 17.83 -43.89 -3.61
N THR A 846 18.26 -42.73 -3.11
CA THR A 846 18.90 -42.51 -1.81
C THR A 846 18.09 -43.05 -0.62
N THR A 847 16.76 -42.97 -0.68
CA THR A 847 15.86 -43.51 0.36
C THR A 847 15.96 -45.03 0.52
N ARG A 848 16.03 -45.77 -0.59
CA ARG A 848 16.06 -47.24 -0.60
C ARG A 848 17.36 -47.80 -0.01
N THR A 849 18.45 -47.06 -0.16
CA THR A 849 19.81 -47.49 0.25
C THR A 849 20.20 -46.95 1.63
N THR A 850 19.81 -45.72 1.95
CA THR A 850 20.30 -45.01 3.15
C THR A 850 19.21 -44.41 4.02
N GLY A 851 17.92 -44.59 3.68
CA GLY A 851 16.81 -44.08 4.49
C GLY A 851 16.86 -44.66 5.90
N LEU A 852 16.64 -43.82 6.90
CA LEU A 852 16.59 -44.15 8.32
C LEU A 852 15.39 -43.45 8.95
N VAL A 853 14.67 -44.16 9.81
CA VAL A 853 13.48 -43.65 10.50
C VAL A 853 13.71 -43.68 12.00
N PHE A 854 13.45 -42.56 12.65
CA PHE A 854 13.63 -42.39 14.08
C PHE A 854 12.33 -41.95 14.74
N ARG A 855 12.10 -42.43 15.95
CA ARG A 855 10.93 -42.09 16.75
C ARG A 855 11.34 -41.46 18.05
N ARG A 856 10.64 -40.40 18.45
CA ARG A 856 10.85 -39.81 19.77
C ARG A 856 10.51 -40.85 20.84
N GLY A 857 11.41 -41.09 21.79
CA GLY A 857 11.15 -42.00 22.90
C GLY A 857 9.97 -41.48 23.73
N GLU A 858 9.05 -42.36 24.15
CA GLU A 858 8.04 -41.98 25.14
C GLU A 858 8.78 -41.60 26.42
N SER A 859 8.62 -40.36 26.87
CA SER A 859 9.02 -39.99 28.21
C SER A 859 8.22 -40.86 29.18
N THR A 860 8.89 -41.76 29.87
CA THR A 860 8.40 -42.34 31.12
C THR A 860 8.30 -41.20 32.13
N GLY A 861 7.19 -40.46 32.05
CA GLY A 861 6.75 -39.51 33.06
C GLY A 861 6.12 -40.22 34.24
#